data_AF-A0A7J2UT53-F1
#
_entry.id   AF-A0A7J2UT53-F1
#
_cell.length_a   1.000
_cell.length_b   1.000
_cell.length_c   1.000
_cell.angle_alpha   90.00
_cell.angle_beta   90.00
_cell.angle_gamma   90.00
#
_symmetry.space_group_name_H-M   'P 1'
#
loop_
_entity.id
_entity.type
_entity.pdbx_description
1 polymer ?
#
loop_
_entity_poly.entity_id
_entity_poly.type
_entity_poly.pdbx_seq_one_letter_code
_entity_poly.pdbx_strand_id
1 'polypeptide(L)'
;TSSMLYGIPQAHLGIWMNIYLSSPFLNDTTVNSLAAANLKQYISAMLNDVDSQDPMVAMTYYYVETYLSYWNYSSALLDPQERMVVSFEGASAAFVETLSENAQMQSFVYFILENLDFQTWNHTFVHENMAISMIASSTAESFGIGEAEKIFTFVENSYYAQQEGTIDQFLKKLVSQNTRDEYPPVLTKDVVSSFISPDNTTMIILLTFSKHTNHVENRNVQPILENVNQIHTMVHKAKKDVTVPIKTYVTGDPALEKDMEESMMEDLKRIDPIAAVLVIAILGIFYRSVVTPFTPLSFIALAFLGTLGILYLVGTYIVEIHYTTVTMLLVVMMAVGVDYCIFVLTRFREERMKGSGKEESVKTAITWAGESITTSGLAVIVAFGVLSMANLGMLKSMGIVIGFGILTTLAMALTLLPSILMLTGDRMFWPSKIRPEKLSTPYTRFFKNAAIFSIKHAKLIVVLIVVISIPATIAVFTLDTSYDFIESMPDTESKLGLDAMAEGFGAGEIMHTDVVIRFAKPVFDSNGTYDMDTLNALETICREISLISNVKKVTSITRPFGEKIPYENLAILTSIEIGQYHSVMAQSVGSDPRYVLISVTLKDNPFSERSLQTVESIEKTLANAQMINASYANVFNGYEYSVAGSTASMRDISQVMNDDFALMRVVVVVGEFFVLLFILGSVVLPIRSIITILISISWTLALTMAVFQFGFGISVVYILPMILFVLLLGLGLDYDIFLITRIREEVLKGKSTNEAIVSAVERTGGIITVCGLIMGGSLGTLMLSSSHLMTQFGFALLFAVFLDAMVVRIFMVPAIMSLLGKWNWWSPRWMKRIKFRR
;
A
#
# COMPACT_ATOMS: atom_id res chain seq x y z
N THR A 1 10.41 37.31 19.42
CA THR A 1 10.51 38.75 19.09
C THR A 1 9.44 39.58 19.78
N SER A 2 8.14 39.26 19.68
CA SER A 2 7.07 39.95 20.41
C SER A 2 7.28 39.93 21.94
N SER A 3 7.59 38.77 22.53
CA SER A 3 7.87 38.66 23.97
C SER A 3 9.02 39.58 24.40
N MET A 4 10.07 39.66 23.59
CA MET A 4 11.22 40.50 23.82
C MET A 4 10.86 41.99 23.69
N LEU A 5 10.22 42.40 22.59
CA LEU A 5 9.88 43.80 22.35
C LEU A 5 8.86 44.34 23.35
N TYR A 6 7.87 43.55 23.77
CA TYR A 6 6.73 44.02 24.57
C TYR A 6 6.79 43.64 26.05
N GLY A 7 7.14 42.39 26.37
CA GLY A 7 7.07 41.95 27.76
C GLY A 7 8.25 42.40 28.61
N ILE A 8 9.40 42.73 28.00
CA ILE A 8 10.53 43.31 28.72
C ILE A 8 10.19 44.72 29.26
N PRO A 9 9.62 45.64 28.45
CA PRO A 9 9.13 46.92 28.96
C PRO A 9 8.09 46.79 30.08
N GLN A 10 7.12 45.87 29.93
CA GLN A 10 6.07 45.63 30.92
C GLN A 10 6.59 45.04 32.21
N ALA A 11 7.44 44.01 32.13
CA ALA A 11 8.08 43.43 33.31
C ALA A 11 8.92 44.48 34.03
N HIS A 12 9.67 45.31 33.29
CA HIS A 12 10.44 46.40 33.88
C HIS A 12 9.54 47.41 34.59
N LEU A 13 8.47 47.88 33.95
CA LEU A 13 7.52 48.83 34.54
C LEU A 13 6.87 48.25 35.80
N GLY A 14 6.44 46.99 35.77
CA GLY A 14 5.84 46.32 36.92
C GLY A 14 6.81 46.18 38.11
N ILE A 15 8.06 45.77 37.83
CA ILE A 15 9.13 45.69 38.83
C ILE A 15 9.42 47.08 39.41
N TRP A 16 9.54 48.08 38.53
CA TRP A 16 9.83 49.45 38.90
C TRP A 16 8.73 50.04 39.79
N MET A 17 7.46 49.90 39.39
CA MET A 17 6.31 50.37 40.16
C MET A 17 6.21 49.69 41.51
N ASN A 18 6.49 48.38 41.59
CA ASN A 18 6.50 47.66 42.86
C ASN A 18 7.57 48.20 43.81
N ILE A 19 8.79 48.43 43.33
CA ILE A 19 9.88 49.00 44.13
C ILE A 19 9.56 50.45 44.55
N TYR A 20 9.05 51.25 43.63
CA TYR A 20 8.70 52.65 43.87
C TYR A 20 7.59 52.79 44.93
N LEU A 21 6.53 51.98 44.84
CA LEU A 21 5.39 51.99 45.76
C LEU A 21 5.73 51.38 47.13
N SER A 22 6.59 50.35 47.17
CA SER A 22 6.98 49.68 48.42
C SER A 22 8.06 50.43 49.20
N SER A 23 8.84 51.30 48.54
CA SER A 23 9.98 52.00 49.14
C SER A 23 10.03 53.50 48.74
N PRO A 24 9.07 54.33 49.19
CA PRO A 24 8.88 55.71 48.72
C PRO A 24 9.99 56.70 49.10
N PHE A 25 10.98 56.29 49.90
CA PHE A 25 12.13 57.12 50.29
C PHE A 25 13.34 56.98 49.36
N LEU A 26 13.30 56.03 48.41
CA LEU A 26 14.36 55.85 47.43
C LEU A 26 14.27 56.91 46.34
N ASN A 27 15.42 57.46 45.92
CA ASN A 27 15.45 58.34 44.76
C ASN A 27 15.27 57.54 43.46
N ASP A 28 14.78 58.20 42.42
CA ASP A 28 14.46 57.58 41.12
C ASP A 28 15.63 56.77 40.55
N THR A 29 16.86 57.29 40.68
CA THR A 29 18.08 56.62 40.22
C THR A 29 18.32 55.28 40.93
N THR A 30 18.05 55.20 42.23
CA THR A 30 18.19 53.95 43.00
C THR A 30 17.09 52.96 42.62
N VAL A 31 15.85 53.44 42.43
CA VAL A 31 14.73 52.60 41.96
C VAL A 31 15.01 52.04 40.56
N ASN A 32 15.49 52.87 39.62
CA ASN A 32 15.86 52.43 38.26
C ASN A 32 16.93 51.34 38.27
N SER A 33 18.00 51.50 39.08
CA SER A 33 19.08 50.52 39.15
C SER A 33 18.65 49.19 39.77
N LEU A 34 17.81 49.20 40.80
CA LEU A 34 17.22 48.00 41.40
C LEU A 34 16.26 47.30 40.43
N ALA A 35 15.40 48.07 39.75
CA ALA A 35 14.47 47.52 38.77
C ALA A 35 15.19 46.88 37.58
N ALA A 36 16.24 47.54 37.07
CA ALA A 36 17.11 47.01 36.01
C ALA A 36 17.81 45.72 36.43
N ALA A 37 18.34 45.64 37.67
CA ALA A 37 19.01 44.44 38.18
C ALA A 37 18.03 43.26 38.30
N ASN A 38 16.83 43.50 38.84
CA ASN A 38 15.78 42.49 38.98
C ASN A 38 15.29 41.98 37.62
N LEU A 39 15.13 42.88 36.64
CA LEU A 39 14.75 42.51 35.27
C LEU A 39 15.82 41.60 34.64
N LYS A 40 17.11 41.97 34.74
CA LYS A 40 18.21 41.17 34.19
C LYS A 40 18.30 39.79 34.83
N GLN A 41 18.07 39.70 36.14
CA GLN A 41 18.03 38.42 36.84
C GLN A 41 16.85 37.55 36.37
N TYR A 42 15.68 38.15 36.18
CA TYR A 42 14.49 37.46 35.67
C TYR A 42 14.71 36.90 34.26
N ILE A 43 15.29 37.71 33.37
CA ILE A 43 15.61 37.30 31.99
C ILE A 43 16.67 36.20 31.98
N SER A 44 17.71 36.31 32.80
CA SER A 44 18.73 35.26 32.94
C SER A 44 18.14 33.93 33.41
N ALA A 45 17.16 33.95 34.32
CA ALA A 45 16.49 32.74 34.78
C ALA A 45 15.64 32.09 33.67
N MET A 46 14.99 32.90 32.81
CA MET A 46 14.23 32.39 31.67
C MET A 46 15.10 31.78 30.58
N LEU A 47 16.31 32.30 30.36
CA LEU A 47 17.21 31.86 29.29
C LEU A 47 18.14 30.71 29.71
N ASN A 48 18.04 30.20 30.94
CA ASN A 48 18.98 29.19 31.48
C ASN A 48 18.97 27.85 30.73
N ASP A 49 17.87 27.49 30.07
CA ASP A 49 17.75 26.22 29.31
C ASP A 49 18.00 26.41 27.80
N VAL A 50 18.38 27.61 27.36
CA VAL A 50 18.66 27.96 25.95
C VAL A 50 20.17 28.00 25.73
N ASP A 51 20.65 27.49 24.60
CA ASP A 51 22.07 27.50 24.27
C ASP A 51 22.61 28.94 24.25
N SER A 52 23.66 29.20 25.03
CA SER A 52 24.32 30.51 25.12
C SER A 52 24.89 31.04 23.79
N GLN A 53 25.08 30.17 22.80
CA GLN A 53 25.51 30.56 21.45
C GLN A 53 24.35 30.90 20.50
N ASP A 54 23.10 30.77 20.95
CA ASP A 54 21.94 31.15 20.15
C ASP A 54 21.96 32.67 19.89
N PRO A 55 21.95 33.11 18.62
CA PRO A 55 21.88 34.53 18.24
C PRO A 55 20.73 35.29 18.93
N MET A 56 19.62 34.61 19.25
CA MET A 56 18.46 35.17 19.95
C MET A 56 18.77 35.59 21.38
N VAL A 57 19.67 34.90 22.08
CA VAL A 57 20.10 35.25 23.43
C VAL A 57 20.86 36.57 23.40
N ALA A 58 21.82 36.70 22.48
CA ALA A 58 22.60 37.93 22.30
C ALA A 58 21.72 39.13 21.91
N MET A 59 20.77 38.93 20.99
CA MET A 59 19.78 39.94 20.59
C MET A 59 18.88 40.36 21.75
N THR A 60 18.46 39.42 22.60
CA THR A 60 17.63 39.70 23.77
C THR A 60 18.36 40.59 24.76
N TYR A 61 19.60 40.27 25.12
CA TYR A 61 20.39 41.11 26.00
C TYR A 61 20.67 42.50 25.40
N TYR A 62 20.96 42.56 24.09
CA TYR A 62 21.13 43.83 23.39
C TYR A 62 19.88 44.73 23.49
N TYR A 63 18.70 44.16 23.25
CA TYR A 63 17.44 44.89 23.38
C TYR A 63 17.19 45.38 24.82
N VAL A 64 17.43 44.53 25.82
CA VAL A 64 17.27 44.88 27.24
C VAL A 64 18.15 46.08 27.61
N GLU A 65 19.43 46.05 27.26
CA GLU A 65 20.36 47.14 27.58
C GLU A 65 19.97 48.44 26.86
N THR A 66 19.54 48.32 25.61
CA THR A 66 19.07 49.46 24.82
C THR A 66 17.82 50.08 25.44
N TYR A 67 16.82 49.27 25.78
CA TYR A 67 15.61 49.70 26.48
C TYR A 67 15.89 50.38 27.82
N LEU A 68 16.73 49.77 28.66
CA LEU A 68 17.09 50.34 29.96
C LEU A 68 17.88 51.65 29.83
N SER A 69 18.69 51.78 28.78
CA SER A 69 19.37 53.04 28.45
C SER A 69 18.35 54.14 28.18
N TYR A 70 17.40 53.92 27.26
CA TYR A 70 16.34 54.90 26.98
C TYR A 70 15.46 55.19 28.20
N TRP A 71 15.18 54.20 29.06
CA TRP A 71 14.48 54.39 30.33
C TRP A 71 15.23 55.34 31.27
N ASN A 72 16.53 55.21 31.37
CA ASN A 72 17.34 56.07 32.24
C ASN A 72 17.52 57.48 31.66
N TYR A 73 17.45 57.64 30.33
CA TYR A 73 17.51 58.94 29.65
C TYR A 73 16.17 59.67 29.58
N SER A 74 15.05 58.96 29.63
CA SER A 74 13.72 59.57 29.65
C SER A 74 13.46 60.31 30.98
N SER A 75 12.76 61.44 30.89
CA SER A 75 12.57 62.37 32.01
C SER A 75 11.84 61.72 33.19
N ALA A 76 12.37 61.87 34.40
CA ALA A 76 11.71 61.46 35.64
C ALA A 76 10.40 62.23 35.94
N LEU A 77 10.06 63.25 35.14
CA LEU A 77 8.80 63.99 35.22
C LEU A 77 7.67 63.37 34.39
N LEU A 78 7.97 62.40 33.53
CA LEU A 78 6.95 61.64 32.79
C LEU A 78 6.25 60.68 33.75
N ASP A 79 4.96 60.44 33.51
CA ASP A 79 4.30 59.31 34.14
C ASP A 79 5.07 58.02 33.80
N PRO A 80 5.25 57.07 34.74
CA PRO A 80 6.01 55.84 34.48
C PRO A 80 5.54 55.07 33.23
N GLN A 81 4.26 55.16 32.86
CA GLN A 81 3.74 54.57 31.62
C GLN A 81 4.20 55.33 30.38
N GLU A 82 4.16 56.67 30.38
CA GLU A 82 4.68 57.49 29.29
C GLU A 82 6.20 57.30 29.14
N ARG A 83 6.91 57.17 30.26
CA ARG A 83 8.34 56.87 30.31
C ARG A 83 8.65 55.52 29.65
N MET A 84 7.82 54.50 29.88
CA MET A 84 7.92 53.19 29.25
C MET A 84 7.75 53.26 27.74
N VAL A 85 6.72 53.97 27.27
CA VAL A 85 6.40 54.11 25.84
C VAL A 85 7.55 54.77 25.09
N VAL A 86 8.04 55.92 25.57
CA VAL A 86 9.17 56.62 24.94
C VAL A 86 10.43 55.75 24.91
N SER A 87 10.64 54.96 25.95
CA SER A 87 11.82 54.09 26.05
C SER A 87 11.75 52.89 25.13
N PHE A 88 10.54 52.34 24.96
CA PHE A 88 10.23 51.29 24.01
C PHE A 88 10.39 51.78 22.57
N GLU A 89 9.83 52.94 22.21
CA GLU A 89 9.94 53.50 20.84
C GLU A 89 11.40 53.72 20.44
N GLY A 90 12.21 54.29 21.33
CA GLY A 90 13.64 54.47 21.07
C GLY A 90 14.41 53.16 20.94
N ALA A 91 14.14 52.18 21.81
CA ALA A 91 14.86 50.92 21.81
C ALA A 91 14.45 49.98 20.67
N SER A 92 13.16 49.99 20.29
CA SER A 92 12.65 49.22 19.16
C SER A 92 13.20 49.73 17.84
N ALA A 93 13.29 51.05 17.63
CA ALA A 93 13.94 51.62 16.45
C ALA A 93 15.41 51.19 16.33
N ALA A 94 16.18 51.29 17.42
CA ALA A 94 17.57 50.85 17.45
C ALA A 94 17.74 49.33 17.25
N PHE A 95 16.81 48.53 17.76
CA PHE A 95 16.80 47.09 17.56
C PHE A 95 16.53 46.70 16.11
N VAL A 96 15.59 47.37 15.44
CA VAL A 96 15.28 47.10 14.03
C VAL A 96 16.45 47.40 13.11
N GLU A 97 17.28 48.40 13.44
CA GLU A 97 18.53 48.66 12.70
C GLU A 97 19.55 47.51 12.81
N THR A 98 19.54 46.76 13.92
CA THR A 98 20.41 45.58 14.07
C THR A 98 19.98 44.36 13.26
N LEU A 99 18.74 44.34 12.75
CA LEU A 99 18.20 43.26 11.92
C LEU A 99 18.52 43.41 10.42
N SER A 100 19.42 44.33 10.05
CA SER A 100 19.70 44.74 8.66
C SER A 100 20.14 43.63 7.70
N GLU A 101 20.58 42.47 8.18
CA GLU A 101 20.91 41.31 7.33
C GLU A 101 19.69 40.46 6.94
N ASN A 102 18.51 40.69 7.55
CA ASN A 102 17.27 39.97 7.26
C ASN A 102 16.13 40.95 6.91
N ALA A 103 16.06 41.34 5.64
CA ALA A 103 15.12 42.34 5.13
C ALA A 103 13.63 41.97 5.35
N GLN A 104 13.30 40.66 5.34
CA GLN A 104 11.94 40.18 5.65
C GLN A 104 11.59 40.41 7.13
N MET A 105 12.50 40.05 8.04
CA MET A 105 12.29 40.24 9.47
C MET A 105 12.26 41.73 9.83
N GLN A 106 13.10 42.55 9.20
CA GLN A 106 13.10 43.99 9.38
C GLN A 106 11.75 44.62 8.93
N SER A 107 11.26 44.24 7.76
CA SER A 107 9.97 44.73 7.22
C SER A 107 8.78 44.29 8.07
N PHE A 108 8.80 43.05 8.58
CA PHE A 108 7.77 42.53 9.49
C PHE A 108 7.74 43.28 10.82
N VAL A 109 8.91 43.60 11.40
CA VAL A 109 8.97 44.34 12.66
C VAL A 109 8.53 45.80 12.48
N TYR A 110 8.87 46.46 11.37
CA TYR A 110 8.33 47.80 11.06
C TYR A 110 6.80 47.79 10.90
N PHE A 111 6.26 46.80 10.19
CA PHE A 111 4.82 46.63 10.03
C PHE A 111 4.09 46.50 11.39
N ILE A 112 4.67 45.74 12.32
CA ILE A 112 4.11 45.62 13.67
C ILE A 112 4.16 46.97 14.40
N LEU A 113 5.28 47.71 14.32
CA LEU A 113 5.47 48.99 15.02
C LEU A 113 4.56 50.11 14.49
N GLU A 114 4.28 50.17 13.19
CA GLU A 114 3.47 51.24 12.57
C GLU A 114 1.96 51.12 12.83
N ASN A 115 1.46 49.93 13.19
CA ASN A 115 0.02 49.63 13.25
C ASN A 115 -0.53 49.45 14.68
N LEU A 116 0.16 49.97 15.71
CA LEU A 116 -0.21 49.87 17.12
C LEU A 116 -0.56 51.23 17.75
N ASP A 117 -1.70 51.30 18.46
CA ASP A 117 -2.02 52.41 19.37
C ASP A 117 -1.49 52.13 20.79
N PHE A 118 -0.45 52.88 21.17
CA PHE A 118 0.29 52.73 22.43
C PHE A 118 -0.37 53.41 23.64
N GLN A 119 -1.47 54.15 23.46
CA GLN A 119 -2.18 54.77 24.58
C GLN A 119 -3.23 53.86 25.21
N THR A 120 -3.90 53.05 24.38
CA THR A 120 -5.03 52.23 24.82
C THR A 120 -4.67 50.77 25.06
N TRP A 121 -3.49 50.33 24.60
CA TRP A 121 -2.95 48.98 24.80
C TRP A 121 -3.94 47.86 24.44
N ASN A 122 -4.89 48.13 23.55
CA ASN A 122 -5.90 47.19 23.10
C ASN A 122 -5.89 47.18 21.58
N HIS A 123 -5.60 46.05 20.97
CA HIS A 123 -5.65 45.95 19.52
C HIS A 123 -5.98 44.54 19.06
N THR A 124 -7.26 44.32 18.76
CA THR A 124 -7.76 43.17 18.00
C THR A 124 -6.84 42.95 16.79
N PHE A 125 -6.54 43.98 15.99
CA PHE A 125 -5.71 43.90 14.78
C PHE A 125 -4.30 43.24 14.92
N VAL A 126 -3.62 43.34 16.07
CA VAL A 126 -2.27 42.75 16.26
C VAL A 126 -2.35 41.33 16.80
N HIS A 127 -3.27 41.07 17.74
CA HIS A 127 -3.57 39.71 18.18
C HIS A 127 -4.05 38.86 17.00
N GLU A 128 -4.85 39.47 16.14
CA GLU A 128 -5.35 38.93 14.89
C GLU A 128 -4.20 38.64 13.92
N ASN A 129 -3.44 39.64 13.50
CA ASN A 129 -2.38 39.42 12.50
C ASN A 129 -1.22 38.55 13.00
N MET A 130 -0.90 38.57 14.29
CA MET A 130 0.08 37.66 14.88
C MET A 130 -0.45 36.22 14.89
N ALA A 131 -1.71 36.01 15.27
CA ALA A 131 -2.37 34.71 15.14
C ALA A 131 -2.45 34.26 13.67
N ILE A 132 -2.71 35.17 12.73
CA ILE A 132 -2.69 34.93 11.28
C ILE A 132 -1.33 34.45 10.82
N SER A 133 -0.25 35.15 11.20
CA SER A 133 1.11 34.77 10.84
C SER A 133 1.50 33.41 11.42
N MET A 134 1.04 33.10 12.63
CA MET A 134 1.28 31.82 13.31
C MET A 134 0.46 30.68 12.73
N ILE A 135 -0.78 30.93 12.30
CA ILE A 135 -1.64 29.95 11.61
C ILE A 135 -1.12 29.72 10.18
N ALA A 136 -0.66 30.77 9.49
CA ALA A 136 -0.08 30.67 8.16
C ALA A 136 1.32 30.05 8.15
N SER A 137 2.09 30.16 9.25
CA SER A 137 3.37 29.47 9.40
C SER A 137 3.19 28.04 9.88
N SER A 138 2.16 27.72 10.68
CA SER A 138 1.89 26.35 11.15
C SER A 138 1.34 25.43 10.05
N THR A 139 0.80 25.99 8.97
CA THR A 139 0.50 25.24 7.75
C THR A 139 1.74 24.97 6.88
N ALA A 140 2.88 25.62 7.15
CA ALA A 140 4.12 25.48 6.40
C ALA A 140 5.21 24.67 7.13
N GLU A 141 5.29 24.73 8.47
CA GLU A 141 6.19 23.91 9.29
C GLU A 141 5.53 23.51 10.61
N SER A 142 5.96 22.37 11.16
CA SER A 142 5.49 21.76 12.42
C SER A 142 5.67 22.67 13.64
N PHE A 143 4.75 23.60 13.85
CA PHE A 143 4.70 24.42 15.07
C PHE A 143 4.08 23.58 16.19
N GLY A 144 4.90 23.10 17.13
CA GLY A 144 4.45 22.28 18.24
C GLY A 144 3.56 23.06 19.21
N ILE A 145 2.47 22.44 19.69
CA ILE A 145 1.56 23.01 20.70
C ILE A 145 2.32 23.50 21.94
N GLY A 146 3.43 22.83 22.30
CA GLY A 146 4.29 23.24 23.42
C GLY A 146 5.05 24.55 23.23
N GLU A 147 5.27 25.02 21.99
CA GLU A 147 5.85 26.34 21.74
C GLU A 147 4.80 27.46 21.82
N ALA A 148 3.59 27.20 21.34
CA ALA A 148 2.46 28.10 21.53
C ALA A 148 2.16 28.30 23.03
N GLU A 149 2.16 27.22 23.80
CA GLU A 149 1.94 27.26 25.25
C GLU A 149 2.99 28.16 25.94
N LYS A 150 4.29 28.00 25.62
CA LYS A 150 5.38 28.86 26.14
C LYS A 150 5.21 30.34 25.79
N ILE A 151 4.72 30.65 24.59
CA ILE A 151 4.45 32.03 24.13
C ILE A 151 3.29 32.65 24.91
N PHE A 152 2.25 31.86 25.21
CA PHE A 152 1.10 32.34 25.97
C PHE A 152 1.36 32.43 27.48
N THR A 153 2.14 31.52 28.08
CA THR A 153 2.55 31.60 29.50
C THR A 153 3.33 32.88 29.80
N PHE A 154 4.03 33.42 28.81
CA PHE A 154 4.72 34.70 28.92
C PHE A 154 3.77 35.89 29.17
N VAL A 155 2.56 35.85 28.59
CA VAL A 155 1.53 36.89 28.75
C VAL A 155 0.91 36.83 30.16
N GLU A 156 0.73 35.63 30.70
CA GLU A 156 0.09 35.35 31.98
C GLU A 156 0.85 35.92 33.20
N ASN A 157 2.16 36.18 33.07
CA ASN A 157 3.01 36.76 34.13
C ASN A 157 3.13 38.30 34.10
N SER A 158 2.45 38.98 33.17
CA SER A 158 2.41 40.45 33.14
C SER A 158 1.32 40.98 34.09
N TYR A 159 1.55 42.14 34.73
CA TYR A 159 0.69 42.69 35.80
C TYR A 159 -0.80 42.86 35.40
N TYR A 160 -1.11 42.91 34.10
CA TYR A 160 -2.47 43.01 33.56
C TYR A 160 -3.17 41.66 33.34
N ALA A 161 -2.45 40.53 33.31
CA ALA A 161 -3.04 39.20 33.17
C ALA A 161 -3.65 38.66 34.48
N GLN A 162 -3.45 39.32 35.62
CA GLN A 162 -4.12 38.93 36.87
C GLN A 162 -5.59 39.35 36.95
N GLN A 163 -6.11 40.15 36.00
CA GLN A 163 -7.51 40.58 36.00
C GLN A 163 -8.42 39.81 35.02
N GLU A 164 -7.87 39.16 34.01
CA GLU A 164 -8.64 38.25 33.15
C GLU A 164 -8.05 36.85 33.25
N GLY A 165 -8.91 35.89 33.61
CA GLY A 165 -8.50 34.54 33.97
C GLY A 165 -7.69 33.82 32.90
N THR A 166 -7.11 32.69 33.33
CA THR A 166 -6.17 31.82 32.61
C THR A 166 -6.39 31.76 31.10
N ILE A 167 -5.31 31.57 30.33
CA ILE A 167 -5.31 31.44 28.85
C ILE A 167 -6.44 30.54 28.34
N ASP A 168 -6.74 29.46 29.07
CA ASP A 168 -7.84 28.53 28.78
C ASP A 168 -9.23 29.20 28.81
N GLN A 169 -9.49 30.15 29.73
CA GLN A 169 -10.72 30.94 29.77
C GLN A 169 -10.78 31.99 28.66
N PHE A 170 -9.66 32.67 28.34
CA PHE A 170 -9.60 33.60 27.22
C PHE A 170 -9.86 32.89 25.88
N LEU A 171 -9.15 31.79 25.62
CA LEU A 171 -9.34 30.97 24.42
C LEU A 171 -10.76 30.40 24.34
N LYS A 172 -11.31 29.89 25.45
CA LYS A 172 -12.72 29.44 25.48
C LYS A 172 -13.71 30.56 25.22
N LYS A 173 -13.45 31.78 25.70
CA LYS A 173 -14.33 32.94 25.47
C LYS A 173 -14.27 33.40 24.01
N LEU A 174 -13.07 33.42 23.42
CA LEU A 174 -12.87 33.68 21.98
C LEU A 174 -13.62 32.65 21.12
N VAL A 175 -13.47 31.36 21.44
CA VAL A 175 -14.11 30.21 20.74
C VAL A 175 -15.61 30.11 20.95
N SER A 176 -16.12 30.43 22.13
CA SER A 176 -17.55 30.26 22.44
C SER A 176 -18.42 31.46 22.08
N GLN A 177 -17.85 32.67 21.91
CA GLN A 177 -18.64 33.90 21.72
C GLN A 177 -18.60 34.46 20.31
N ASN A 178 -17.63 34.06 19.47
CA ASN A 178 -17.47 34.61 18.13
C ASN A 178 -17.93 33.62 17.06
N THR A 179 -18.67 34.10 16.07
CA THR A 179 -19.01 33.36 14.85
C THR A 179 -17.83 33.35 13.87
N ARG A 180 -17.81 32.42 12.89
CA ARG A 180 -16.72 32.30 11.89
C ARG A 180 -16.36 33.64 11.22
N ASP A 181 -17.35 34.51 11.00
CA ASP A 181 -17.19 35.80 10.33
C ASP A 181 -16.58 36.89 11.25
N GLU A 182 -16.54 36.64 12.56
CA GLU A 182 -15.97 37.52 13.58
C GLU A 182 -14.55 37.07 14.00
N TYR A 183 -14.02 36.02 13.36
CA TYR A 183 -12.65 35.56 13.55
C TYR A 183 -11.67 36.30 12.65
N PRO A 184 -10.51 36.74 13.17
CA PRO A 184 -9.64 37.60 12.38
C PRO A 184 -8.26 36.92 12.40
N PRO A 185 -8.12 35.85 11.62
CA PRO A 185 -8.45 35.82 10.20
C PRO A 185 -9.79 35.20 9.85
N VAL A 186 -10.45 35.82 8.87
CA VAL A 186 -11.20 35.04 7.88
C VAL A 186 -10.14 34.22 7.15
N LEU A 187 -9.99 32.95 7.53
CA LEU A 187 -9.18 31.99 6.78
C LEU A 187 -9.55 32.16 5.31
N THR A 188 -8.55 32.40 4.46
CA THR A 188 -8.82 32.60 3.03
C THR A 188 -9.61 31.41 2.53
N LYS A 189 -10.51 31.64 1.56
CA LYS A 189 -11.31 30.55 0.99
C LYS A 189 -10.42 29.38 0.55
N ASP A 190 -9.21 29.69 0.11
CA ASP A 190 -8.20 28.71 -0.29
C ASP A 190 -7.71 27.85 0.89
N VAL A 191 -7.34 28.44 2.04
CA VAL A 191 -6.93 27.67 3.24
C VAL A 191 -8.09 26.83 3.77
N VAL A 192 -9.31 27.36 3.78
CA VAL A 192 -10.49 26.59 4.20
C VAL A 192 -10.78 25.46 3.22
N SER A 193 -10.61 25.69 1.92
CA SER A 193 -10.85 24.67 0.89
C SER A 193 -9.89 23.48 0.95
N SER A 194 -8.75 23.62 1.64
CA SER A 194 -7.82 22.50 1.88
C SER A 194 -8.30 21.55 2.99
N PHE A 195 -9.16 22.01 3.90
CA PHE A 195 -9.65 21.22 5.04
C PHE A 195 -11.14 20.90 4.96
N ILE A 196 -11.90 21.63 4.14
CA ILE A 196 -13.34 21.46 3.93
C ILE A 196 -13.59 21.25 2.44
N SER A 197 -14.36 20.21 2.12
CA SER A 197 -14.72 19.89 0.75
C SER A 197 -15.47 21.05 0.06
N PRO A 198 -15.41 21.17 -1.28
CA PRO A 198 -16.08 22.25 -2.01
C PRO A 198 -17.61 22.34 -1.77
N ASP A 199 -18.26 21.23 -1.42
CA ASP A 199 -19.68 21.15 -1.09
C ASP A 199 -19.99 21.47 0.39
N ASN A 200 -18.96 21.74 1.21
CA ASN A 200 -19.01 22.01 2.65
C ASN A 200 -19.59 20.87 3.50
N THR A 201 -19.54 19.62 3.03
CA THR A 201 -20.10 18.47 3.76
C THR A 201 -19.05 17.62 4.48
N THR A 202 -17.80 17.65 4.01
CA THR A 202 -16.70 16.80 4.47
C THR A 202 -15.57 17.67 5.00
N MET A 203 -15.01 17.29 6.15
CA MET A 203 -13.90 17.98 6.79
C MET A 203 -12.80 17.00 7.13
N ILE A 204 -11.55 17.37 6.90
CA ILE A 204 -10.36 16.59 7.24
C ILE A 204 -9.68 17.22 8.46
N ILE A 205 -9.24 16.37 9.38
CA ILE A 205 -8.34 16.72 10.48
C ILE A 205 -7.04 15.96 10.23
N LEU A 206 -5.94 16.68 10.04
CA LEU A 206 -4.62 16.08 9.81
C LEU A 206 -3.93 15.80 11.15
N LEU A 207 -3.47 14.57 11.34
CA LEU A 207 -2.65 14.15 12.47
C LEU A 207 -1.29 13.70 11.95
N THR A 208 -0.23 14.37 12.39
CA THR A 208 1.14 14.04 11.99
C THR A 208 1.86 13.30 13.12
N PHE A 209 2.53 12.20 12.78
CA PHE A 209 3.34 11.43 13.73
C PHE A 209 4.80 11.90 13.72
N SER A 210 5.46 11.85 14.87
CA SER A 210 6.88 12.23 15.01
C SER A 210 7.86 11.18 14.45
N LYS A 211 7.35 9.99 14.12
CA LYS A 211 8.12 8.88 13.56
C LYS A 211 7.34 8.26 12.41
N HIS A 212 8.05 7.57 11.51
CA HIS A 212 7.46 6.83 10.39
C HIS A 212 6.74 5.55 10.87
N THR A 213 5.67 5.14 10.19
CA THR A 213 4.80 3.99 10.55
C THR A 213 5.57 2.72 10.91
N ASN A 214 6.58 2.38 10.11
CA ASN A 214 7.43 1.19 10.28
C ASN A 214 8.42 1.29 11.47
N HIS A 215 8.37 2.34 12.30
CA HIS A 215 9.25 2.46 13.45
C HIS A 215 8.91 1.40 14.50
N VAL A 216 9.92 0.61 14.86
CA VAL A 216 9.80 -0.46 15.85
C VAL A 216 10.67 -0.14 17.06
N GLU A 217 10.11 -0.24 18.27
CA GLU A 217 10.85 -0.11 19.53
C GLU A 217 11.33 -1.49 20.04
N ASN A 218 12.22 -1.48 21.04
CA ASN A 218 12.77 -2.70 21.63
C ASN A 218 11.64 -3.68 22.04
N ARG A 219 11.67 -4.91 21.49
CA ARG A 219 10.67 -6.00 21.61
C ARG A 219 9.56 -6.05 20.52
N ASN A 220 9.78 -5.51 19.33
CA ASN A 220 8.82 -5.56 18.20
C ASN A 220 7.49 -4.83 18.48
N VAL A 221 7.51 -3.81 19.33
CA VAL A 221 6.33 -2.95 19.54
C VAL A 221 6.30 -1.89 18.44
N GLN A 222 5.17 -1.76 17.75
CA GLN A 222 4.91 -0.71 16.76
C GLN A 222 4.05 0.39 17.41
N PRO A 223 4.66 1.39 18.06
CA PRO A 223 3.94 2.39 18.84
C PRO A 223 2.95 3.21 18.02
N ILE A 224 3.19 3.39 16.73
CA ILE A 224 2.28 4.14 15.86
C ILE A 224 0.98 3.38 15.63
N LEU A 225 1.03 2.06 15.40
CA LEU A 225 -0.17 1.24 15.28
C LEU A 225 -0.97 1.19 16.60
N GLU A 226 -0.29 1.21 17.75
CA GLU A 226 -0.97 1.37 19.04
C GLU A 226 -1.63 2.75 19.20
N ASN A 227 -0.96 3.81 18.75
CA ASN A 227 -1.52 5.16 18.76
C ASN A 227 -2.76 5.26 17.86
N VAL A 228 -2.76 4.60 16.69
CA VAL A 228 -3.93 4.51 15.82
C VAL A 228 -5.13 3.93 16.58
N ASN A 229 -4.94 2.82 17.30
CA ASN A 229 -6.01 2.23 18.13
C ASN A 229 -6.55 3.20 19.20
N GLN A 230 -5.65 3.98 19.81
CA GLN A 230 -6.06 5.01 20.76
C GLN A 230 -6.85 6.12 20.07
N ILE A 231 -6.44 6.55 18.88
CA ILE A 231 -7.15 7.56 18.07
C ILE A 231 -8.55 7.05 17.71
N HIS A 232 -8.71 5.82 17.20
CA HIS A 232 -10.04 5.24 16.95
C HIS A 232 -10.91 5.28 18.21
N THR A 233 -10.35 4.92 19.36
CA THR A 233 -11.07 4.95 20.64
C THR A 233 -11.50 6.37 21.02
N MET A 234 -10.61 7.36 20.85
CA MET A 234 -10.91 8.77 21.13
C MET A 234 -11.98 9.32 20.19
N VAL A 235 -11.87 9.03 18.88
CA VAL A 235 -12.84 9.48 17.86
C VAL A 235 -14.21 8.84 18.08
N HIS A 236 -14.27 7.53 18.35
CA HIS A 236 -15.52 6.85 18.68
C HIS A 236 -16.16 7.36 19.98
N LYS A 237 -15.36 7.75 20.97
CA LYS A 237 -15.86 8.36 22.20
C LYS A 237 -16.40 9.76 21.93
N ALA A 238 -15.63 10.61 21.23
CA ALA A 238 -16.04 11.96 20.87
C ALA A 238 -17.33 11.97 20.04
N LYS A 239 -17.49 11.01 19.10
CA LYS A 239 -18.73 10.82 18.33
C LYS A 239 -19.97 10.63 19.21
N LYS A 240 -19.85 9.99 20.38
CA LYS A 240 -20.97 9.79 21.31
C LYS A 240 -21.37 11.08 22.04
N ASP A 241 -20.43 12.00 22.19
CA ASP A 241 -20.63 13.26 22.91
C ASP A 241 -21.21 14.36 21.99
N VAL A 242 -21.17 14.16 20.66
CA VAL A 242 -21.74 15.08 19.67
C VAL A 242 -23.23 14.78 19.42
N THR A 243 -24.09 15.79 19.55
CA THR A 243 -25.54 15.69 19.35
C THR A 243 -25.98 15.71 17.88
N VAL A 244 -25.09 16.13 16.97
CA VAL A 244 -25.34 16.19 15.52
C VAL A 244 -24.93 14.85 14.87
N PRO A 245 -25.72 14.29 13.95
CA PRO A 245 -25.36 13.05 13.26
C PRO A 245 -24.15 13.27 12.34
N ILE A 246 -22.96 12.99 12.86
CA ILE A 246 -21.70 13.01 12.10
C ILE A 246 -21.23 11.59 11.79
N LYS A 247 -20.69 11.41 10.58
CA LYS A 247 -19.87 10.23 10.24
C LYS A 247 -18.41 10.62 10.45
N THR A 248 -17.67 9.75 11.11
CA THR A 248 -16.25 9.96 11.43
C THR A 248 -15.50 8.72 10.96
N TYR A 249 -14.33 8.94 10.38
CA TYR A 249 -13.45 7.89 9.90
C TYR A 249 -12.03 8.27 10.28
N VAL A 250 -11.24 7.29 10.72
CA VAL A 250 -9.79 7.45 10.90
C VAL A 250 -9.12 6.76 9.72
N THR A 251 -8.37 7.53 8.91
CA THR A 251 -7.71 7.05 7.69
C THR A 251 -6.27 7.58 7.61
N GLY A 252 -5.56 7.21 6.54
CA GLY A 252 -4.13 7.43 6.34
C GLY A 252 -3.32 6.15 6.48
N ASP A 253 -2.06 6.19 6.04
CA ASP A 253 -1.22 4.98 5.91
C ASP A 253 -1.16 4.12 7.19
N PRO A 254 -0.96 4.68 8.40
CA PRO A 254 -0.94 3.88 9.62
C PRO A 254 -2.27 3.18 9.95
N ALA A 255 -3.40 3.83 9.62
CA ALA A 255 -4.72 3.27 9.87
C ALA A 255 -5.06 2.16 8.86
N LEU A 256 -4.70 2.36 7.59
CA LEU A 256 -4.82 1.34 6.56
C LEU A 256 -3.98 0.11 6.90
N GLU A 257 -2.72 0.30 7.29
CA GLU A 257 -1.85 -0.81 7.68
C GLU A 257 -2.41 -1.57 8.87
N LYS A 258 -2.92 -0.86 9.89
CA LYS A 258 -3.53 -1.49 11.06
C LYS A 258 -4.77 -2.32 10.72
N ASP A 259 -5.69 -1.73 9.98
CA ASP A 259 -6.94 -2.37 9.59
C ASP A 259 -6.70 -3.60 8.71
N MET A 260 -5.70 -3.54 7.83
CA MET A 260 -5.28 -4.69 7.01
C MET A 260 -4.70 -5.82 7.86
N GLU A 261 -3.88 -5.51 8.87
CA GLU A 261 -3.35 -6.50 9.80
C GLU A 261 -4.49 -7.23 10.54
N GLU A 262 -5.46 -6.48 11.07
CA GLU A 262 -6.61 -7.05 11.79
C GLU A 262 -7.51 -7.87 10.89
N SER A 263 -7.81 -7.37 9.69
CA SER A 263 -8.56 -8.10 8.66
C SER A 263 -7.87 -9.42 8.30
N MET A 264 -6.54 -9.43 8.10
CA MET A 264 -5.80 -10.67 7.83
C MET A 264 -5.94 -11.66 9.00
N MET A 265 -5.81 -11.22 10.24
CA MET A 265 -5.95 -12.09 11.41
C MET A 265 -7.36 -12.67 11.52
N GLU A 266 -8.38 -11.92 11.15
CA GLU A 266 -9.76 -12.39 11.11
C GLU A 266 -9.99 -13.41 9.98
N ASP A 267 -9.44 -13.13 8.80
CA ASP A 267 -9.47 -14.04 7.65
C ASP A 267 -8.84 -15.39 8.00
N LEU A 268 -7.65 -15.43 8.62
CA LEU A 268 -7.01 -16.69 9.05
C LEU A 268 -7.87 -17.48 10.03
N LYS A 269 -8.52 -16.81 10.98
CA LYS A 269 -9.41 -17.45 11.96
C LYS A 269 -10.67 -18.04 11.33
N ARG A 270 -11.11 -17.52 10.18
CA ARG A 270 -12.33 -17.95 9.49
C ARG A 270 -12.07 -18.93 8.35
N ILE A 271 -11.12 -18.61 7.46
CA ILE A 271 -10.83 -19.36 6.23
C ILE A 271 -10.22 -20.73 6.55
N ASP A 272 -9.18 -20.78 7.38
CA ASP A 272 -8.40 -22.01 7.59
C ASP A 272 -9.24 -23.15 8.19
N PRO A 273 -10.09 -22.93 9.22
CA PRO A 273 -10.93 -23.99 9.76
C PRO A 273 -11.99 -24.46 8.76
N ILE A 274 -12.57 -23.55 7.97
CA ILE A 274 -13.59 -23.90 6.96
C ILE A 274 -12.95 -24.76 5.87
N ALA A 275 -11.76 -24.38 5.40
CA ALA A 275 -11.00 -25.14 4.42
C ALA A 275 -10.69 -26.56 4.96
N ALA A 276 -10.21 -26.67 6.20
CA ALA A 276 -9.94 -27.95 6.84
C ALA A 276 -11.21 -28.82 6.97
N VAL A 277 -12.34 -28.24 7.40
CA VAL A 277 -13.62 -28.97 7.52
C VAL A 277 -14.10 -29.45 6.15
N LEU A 278 -13.98 -28.64 5.10
CA LEU A 278 -14.30 -29.02 3.73
C LEU A 278 -13.46 -30.21 3.27
N VAL A 279 -12.15 -30.18 3.51
CA VAL A 279 -11.25 -31.31 3.23
C VAL A 279 -11.66 -32.56 4.01
N ILE A 280 -11.96 -32.44 5.31
CA ILE A 280 -12.42 -33.56 6.15
C ILE A 280 -13.68 -34.17 5.57
N ALA A 281 -14.65 -33.35 5.21
CA ALA A 281 -15.93 -33.79 4.68
C ALA A 281 -15.77 -34.55 3.36
N ILE A 282 -15.04 -33.97 2.39
CA ILE A 282 -14.87 -34.58 1.07
C ILE A 282 -14.08 -35.89 1.17
N LEU A 283 -12.94 -35.90 1.89
CA LEU A 283 -12.15 -37.11 2.09
C LEU A 283 -12.92 -38.18 2.88
N GLY A 284 -13.68 -37.76 3.88
CA GLY A 284 -14.48 -38.65 4.71
C GLY A 284 -15.54 -39.37 3.90
N ILE A 285 -16.21 -38.64 3.01
CA ILE A 285 -17.19 -39.18 2.07
C ILE A 285 -16.52 -40.11 1.05
N PHE A 286 -15.40 -39.68 0.46
CA PHE A 286 -14.71 -40.43 -0.59
C PHE A 286 -14.16 -41.77 -0.10
N TYR A 287 -13.41 -41.76 1.01
CA TYR A 287 -12.85 -42.97 1.59
C TYR A 287 -13.86 -43.76 2.42
N ARG A 288 -14.99 -43.14 2.79
CA ARG A 288 -15.97 -43.68 3.77
C ARG A 288 -15.28 -44.02 5.09
N SER A 289 -14.34 -43.16 5.50
CA SER A 289 -13.48 -43.36 6.65
C SER A 289 -13.48 -42.12 7.53
N VAL A 290 -13.41 -42.35 8.84
CA VAL A 290 -13.27 -41.27 9.83
C VAL A 290 -11.80 -40.92 10.03
N VAL A 291 -10.88 -41.88 9.88
CA VAL A 291 -9.44 -41.68 10.17
C VAL A 291 -8.69 -41.12 8.97
N THR A 292 -9.03 -41.56 7.76
CA THR A 292 -8.32 -41.14 6.54
C THR A 292 -8.22 -39.62 6.39
N PRO A 293 -9.28 -38.82 6.62
CA PRO A 293 -9.22 -37.36 6.42
C PRO A 293 -8.27 -36.61 7.35
N PHE A 294 -8.09 -37.09 8.58
CA PHE A 294 -7.19 -36.46 9.55
C PHE A 294 -5.72 -36.69 9.22
N THR A 295 -5.39 -37.70 8.41
CA THR A 295 -3.99 -38.01 8.08
C THR A 295 -3.38 -36.95 7.18
N PRO A 296 -3.95 -36.59 6.01
CA PRO A 296 -3.46 -35.49 5.19
C PRO A 296 -3.42 -34.15 5.94
N LEU A 297 -4.41 -33.87 6.78
CA LEU A 297 -4.45 -32.61 7.53
C LEU A 297 -3.38 -32.51 8.62
N SER A 298 -3.19 -33.57 9.42
CA SER A 298 -2.10 -33.62 10.40
C SER A 298 -0.74 -33.47 9.73
N PHE A 299 -0.61 -34.10 8.56
CA PHE A 299 0.57 -34.02 7.72
C PHE A 299 0.85 -32.59 7.23
N ILE A 300 -0.16 -31.90 6.69
CA ILE A 300 -0.03 -30.50 6.24
C ILE A 300 0.23 -29.56 7.40
N ALA A 301 -0.41 -29.76 8.56
CA ALA A 301 -0.16 -28.96 9.75
C ALA A 301 1.33 -29.03 10.17
N LEU A 302 1.92 -30.24 10.16
CA LEU A 302 3.34 -30.41 10.46
C LEU A 302 4.25 -29.79 9.38
N ALA A 303 3.88 -29.90 8.10
CA ALA A 303 4.63 -29.26 7.01
C ALA A 303 4.58 -27.74 7.10
N PHE A 304 3.42 -27.18 7.45
CA PHE A 304 3.23 -25.76 7.67
C PHE A 304 4.07 -25.25 8.84
N LEU A 305 4.08 -25.96 9.98
CA LEU A 305 4.96 -25.64 11.12
C LEU A 305 6.45 -25.61 10.72
N GLY A 306 6.90 -26.57 9.90
CA GLY A 306 8.25 -26.57 9.36
C GLY A 306 8.52 -25.36 8.45
N THR A 307 7.51 -24.96 7.68
CA THR A 307 7.60 -23.82 6.75
C THR A 307 7.60 -22.48 7.48
N LEU A 308 6.97 -22.35 8.65
CA LEU A 308 7.03 -21.13 9.47
C LEU A 308 8.47 -20.76 9.87
N GLY A 309 9.34 -21.75 10.10
CA GLY A 309 10.76 -21.50 10.34
C GLY A 309 11.47 -20.90 9.13
N ILE A 310 11.12 -21.36 7.92
CA ILE A 310 11.63 -20.80 6.66
C ILE A 310 11.10 -19.37 6.47
N LEU A 311 9.80 -19.17 6.71
CA LEU A 311 9.16 -17.85 6.64
C LEU A 311 9.87 -16.85 7.55
N TYR A 312 10.20 -17.23 8.80
CA TYR A 312 10.95 -16.38 9.71
C TYR A 312 12.34 -16.01 9.16
N LEU A 313 13.08 -16.99 8.63
CA LEU A 313 14.42 -16.73 8.06
C LEU A 313 14.34 -15.82 6.82
N VAL A 314 13.39 -16.08 5.92
CA VAL A 314 13.19 -15.27 4.71
C VAL A 314 12.78 -13.84 5.08
N GLY A 315 11.83 -13.70 6.00
CA GLY A 315 11.34 -12.41 6.50
C GLY A 315 12.39 -11.58 7.23
N THR A 316 13.36 -12.25 7.87
CA THR A 316 14.43 -11.57 8.61
C THR A 316 15.61 -11.19 7.71
N TYR A 317 15.97 -12.03 6.74
CA TYR A 317 17.25 -11.91 6.03
C TYR A 317 17.15 -11.69 4.52
N ILE A 318 16.00 -11.90 3.89
CA ILE A 318 15.87 -11.92 2.42
C ILE A 318 14.89 -10.87 1.92
N VAL A 319 13.62 -10.93 2.33
CA VAL A 319 12.56 -10.05 1.83
C VAL A 319 11.46 -9.93 2.87
N GLU A 320 10.87 -8.75 3.01
CA GLU A 320 9.69 -8.55 3.86
C GLU A 320 8.54 -9.45 3.40
N ILE A 321 7.85 -10.08 4.36
CA ILE A 321 6.77 -11.01 4.06
C ILE A 321 5.46 -10.23 3.97
N HIS A 322 4.94 -10.12 2.75
CA HIS A 322 3.63 -9.53 2.55
C HIS A 322 2.52 -10.45 3.09
N TYR A 323 1.50 -9.89 3.73
CA TYR A 323 0.42 -10.63 4.39
C TYR A 323 -0.30 -11.62 3.45
N THR A 324 -0.48 -11.25 2.18
CA THR A 324 -1.06 -12.12 1.14
C THR A 324 -0.30 -13.44 0.96
N THR A 325 1.02 -13.44 1.21
CA THR A 325 1.85 -14.64 1.18
C THR A 325 1.41 -15.64 2.24
N VAL A 326 1.14 -15.17 3.46
CA VAL A 326 0.77 -16.03 4.60
C VAL A 326 -0.62 -16.61 4.39
N THR A 327 -1.59 -15.79 3.98
CA THR A 327 -2.96 -16.22 3.69
C THR A 327 -3.00 -17.29 2.59
N MET A 328 -2.20 -17.13 1.52
CA MET A 328 -2.15 -18.13 0.45
C MET A 328 -1.32 -19.36 0.82
N LEU A 329 -0.31 -19.24 1.70
CA LEU A 329 0.61 -20.32 2.03
C LEU A 329 -0.13 -21.58 2.52
N LEU A 330 -0.95 -21.45 3.57
CA LEU A 330 -1.62 -22.62 4.15
C LEU A 330 -2.63 -23.22 3.16
N VAL A 331 -3.41 -22.39 2.48
CA VAL A 331 -4.44 -22.84 1.54
C VAL A 331 -3.82 -23.56 0.35
N VAL A 332 -2.73 -23.04 -0.22
CA VAL A 332 -2.00 -23.70 -1.32
C VAL A 332 -1.33 -24.98 -0.83
N MET A 333 -0.69 -24.97 0.34
CA MET A 333 -0.10 -26.18 0.92
C MET A 333 -1.15 -27.25 1.21
N MET A 334 -2.36 -26.86 1.63
CA MET A 334 -3.45 -27.81 1.84
C MET A 334 -3.94 -28.37 0.51
N ALA A 335 -4.16 -27.52 -0.49
CA ALA A 335 -4.61 -27.93 -1.81
C ALA A 335 -3.64 -28.97 -2.43
N VAL A 336 -2.35 -28.68 -2.43
CA VAL A 336 -1.30 -29.53 -3.02
C VAL A 336 -0.97 -30.74 -2.14
N GLY A 337 -0.80 -30.52 -0.84
CA GLY A 337 -0.39 -31.56 0.11
C GLY A 337 -1.44 -32.64 0.32
N VAL A 338 -2.73 -32.27 0.30
CA VAL A 338 -3.81 -33.26 0.37
C VAL A 338 -3.78 -34.15 -0.87
N ASP A 339 -3.57 -33.57 -2.05
CA ASP A 339 -3.52 -34.33 -3.31
C ASP A 339 -2.38 -35.34 -3.32
N TYR A 340 -1.19 -34.95 -2.83
CA TYR A 340 -0.06 -35.86 -2.68
C TYR A 340 -0.42 -37.05 -1.78
N CYS A 341 -1.10 -36.78 -0.67
CA CYS A 341 -1.57 -37.82 0.22
C CYS A 341 -2.62 -38.73 -0.45
N ILE A 342 -3.59 -38.17 -1.18
CA ILE A 342 -4.64 -38.94 -1.86
C ILE A 342 -4.04 -39.92 -2.85
N PHE A 343 -3.03 -39.52 -3.63
CA PHE A 343 -2.41 -40.41 -4.61
C PHE A 343 -1.71 -41.60 -3.96
N VAL A 344 -0.92 -41.37 -2.91
CA VAL A 344 -0.27 -42.46 -2.17
C VAL A 344 -1.30 -43.35 -1.47
N LEU A 345 -2.29 -42.74 -0.80
CA LEU A 345 -3.36 -43.47 -0.08
C LEU A 345 -4.21 -44.32 -1.01
N THR A 346 -4.58 -43.77 -2.17
CA THR A 346 -5.39 -44.50 -3.15
C THR A 346 -4.58 -45.67 -3.71
N ARG A 347 -3.31 -45.46 -4.05
CA ARG A 347 -2.46 -46.54 -4.55
C ARG A 347 -2.22 -47.62 -3.50
N PHE A 348 -1.97 -47.24 -2.25
CA PHE A 348 -1.86 -48.17 -1.13
C PHE A 348 -3.15 -48.99 -0.99
N ARG A 349 -4.32 -48.34 -1.05
CA ARG A 349 -5.63 -49.00 -1.00
C ARG A 349 -5.83 -49.97 -2.17
N GLU A 350 -5.48 -49.56 -3.39
CA GLU A 350 -5.57 -50.41 -4.59
C GLU A 350 -4.76 -51.70 -4.44
N GLU A 351 -3.50 -51.62 -3.97
CA GLU A 351 -2.65 -52.80 -3.77
C GLU A 351 -3.14 -53.69 -2.62
N ARG A 352 -3.63 -53.10 -1.53
CA ARG A 352 -4.29 -53.85 -0.45
C ARG A 352 -5.54 -54.58 -0.93
N MET A 353 -6.31 -53.99 -1.86
CA MET A 353 -7.48 -54.64 -2.47
C MET A 353 -7.13 -55.79 -3.40
N LYS A 354 -5.93 -55.80 -3.99
CA LYS A 354 -5.40 -56.92 -4.78
C LYS A 354 -4.86 -58.07 -3.92
N GLY A 355 -4.71 -57.85 -2.61
CA GLY A 355 -4.22 -58.83 -1.65
C GLY A 355 -2.73 -58.73 -1.33
N SER A 356 -2.01 -57.72 -1.84
CA SER A 356 -0.58 -57.50 -1.53
C SER A 356 -0.38 -57.19 -0.05
N GLY A 357 0.75 -57.60 0.54
CA GLY A 357 1.09 -57.35 1.95
C GLY A 357 1.18 -55.85 2.28
N LYS A 358 1.10 -55.47 3.56
CA LYS A 358 1.16 -54.06 3.99
C LYS A 358 2.43 -53.36 3.51
N GLU A 359 3.59 -53.96 3.78
CA GLU A 359 4.90 -53.43 3.39
C GLU A 359 5.04 -53.33 1.86
N GLU A 360 4.66 -54.39 1.15
CA GLU A 360 4.68 -54.43 -0.31
C GLU A 360 3.76 -53.36 -0.93
N SER A 361 2.59 -53.14 -0.32
CA SER A 361 1.63 -52.12 -0.76
C SER A 361 2.19 -50.71 -0.57
N VAL A 362 2.85 -50.43 0.55
CA VAL A 362 3.50 -49.12 0.78
C VAL A 362 4.66 -48.92 -0.21
N LYS A 363 5.51 -49.93 -0.39
CA LYS A 363 6.63 -49.87 -1.35
C LYS A 363 6.13 -49.62 -2.78
N THR A 364 5.08 -50.32 -3.19
CA THR A 364 4.47 -50.15 -4.52
C THR A 364 3.79 -48.80 -4.66
N ALA A 365 3.13 -48.31 -3.60
CA ALA A 365 2.53 -46.98 -3.59
C ALA A 365 3.59 -45.89 -3.79
N ILE A 366 4.69 -45.93 -3.04
CA ILE A 366 5.78 -44.94 -3.19
C ILE A 366 6.49 -45.06 -4.53
N THR A 367 6.68 -46.27 -5.06
CA THR A 367 7.35 -46.45 -6.36
C THR A 367 6.57 -45.79 -7.49
N TRP A 368 5.24 -45.96 -7.53
CA TRP A 368 4.42 -45.45 -8.64
C TRP A 368 3.79 -44.07 -8.36
N ALA A 369 3.18 -43.90 -7.19
CA ALA A 369 2.59 -42.61 -6.82
C ALA A 369 3.66 -41.58 -6.48
N GLY A 370 4.78 -42.00 -5.87
CA GLY A 370 5.91 -41.11 -5.58
C GLY A 370 6.54 -40.53 -6.85
N GLU A 371 6.73 -41.32 -7.91
CA GLU A 371 7.22 -40.79 -9.21
C GLU A 371 6.29 -39.69 -9.75
N SER A 372 4.97 -39.91 -9.70
CA SER A 372 3.97 -38.93 -10.13
C SER A 372 3.98 -37.66 -9.29
N ILE A 373 4.04 -37.81 -7.96
CA ILE A 373 4.00 -36.68 -7.01
C ILE A 373 5.30 -35.87 -7.04
N THR A 374 6.47 -36.51 -7.15
CA THR A 374 7.76 -35.80 -7.27
C THR A 374 7.81 -35.00 -8.57
N THR A 375 7.30 -35.56 -9.66
CA THR A 375 7.19 -34.87 -10.95
C THR A 375 6.34 -33.62 -10.83
N SER A 376 5.15 -33.79 -10.26
CA SER A 376 4.18 -32.73 -9.99
C SER A 376 4.82 -31.65 -9.12
N GLY A 377 5.30 -32.00 -7.93
CA GLY A 377 5.89 -31.05 -7.00
C GLY A 377 7.11 -30.32 -7.56
N LEU A 378 7.93 -30.97 -8.41
CA LEU A 378 9.03 -30.29 -9.07
C LEU A 378 8.54 -29.24 -10.07
N ALA A 379 7.48 -29.51 -10.83
CA ALA A 379 6.88 -28.52 -11.73
C ALA A 379 6.36 -27.31 -10.95
N VAL A 380 5.69 -27.56 -9.82
CA VAL A 380 5.21 -26.51 -8.92
C VAL A 380 6.36 -25.68 -8.33
N ILE A 381 7.42 -26.33 -7.84
CA ILE A 381 8.60 -25.66 -7.28
C ILE A 381 9.28 -24.81 -8.36
N VAL A 382 9.34 -25.28 -9.61
CA VAL A 382 9.87 -24.48 -10.73
C VAL A 382 8.99 -23.26 -10.98
N ALA A 383 7.67 -23.40 -11.03
CA ALA A 383 6.75 -22.28 -11.25
C ALA A 383 6.90 -21.19 -10.16
N PHE A 384 6.88 -21.57 -8.88
CA PHE A 384 7.10 -20.64 -7.77
C PHE A 384 8.56 -20.15 -7.69
N GLY A 385 9.52 -20.97 -8.13
CA GLY A 385 10.92 -20.57 -8.27
C GLY A 385 11.10 -19.45 -9.29
N VAL A 386 10.35 -19.46 -10.39
CA VAL A 386 10.35 -18.35 -11.36
C VAL A 386 9.69 -17.11 -10.76
N LEU A 387 8.59 -17.29 -10.00
CA LEU A 387 7.95 -16.18 -9.29
C LEU A 387 8.88 -15.52 -8.26
N SER A 388 9.82 -16.28 -7.66
CA SER A 388 10.82 -15.71 -6.73
C SER A 388 11.82 -14.76 -7.42
N MET A 389 11.90 -14.78 -8.75
CA MET A 389 12.73 -13.86 -9.53
C MET A 389 12.03 -12.52 -9.82
N ALA A 390 10.78 -12.34 -9.39
CA ALA A 390 10.06 -11.07 -9.54
C ALA A 390 10.82 -9.92 -8.88
N ASN A 391 10.71 -8.72 -9.43
CA ASN A 391 11.29 -7.52 -8.85
C ASN A 391 10.45 -7.01 -7.66
N LEU A 392 9.13 -7.15 -7.72
CA LEU A 392 8.25 -6.76 -6.62
C LEU A 392 8.37 -7.66 -5.38
N GLY A 393 8.51 -7.03 -4.22
CA GLY A 393 8.68 -7.69 -2.92
C GLY A 393 7.60 -8.72 -2.60
N MET A 394 6.32 -8.36 -2.80
CA MET A 394 5.19 -9.27 -2.56
C MET A 394 5.26 -10.55 -3.41
N LEU A 395 5.58 -10.42 -4.70
CA LEU A 395 5.64 -11.58 -5.60
C LEU A 395 6.85 -12.45 -5.30
N LYS A 396 7.99 -11.81 -5.03
CA LYS A 396 9.21 -12.47 -4.59
C LYS A 396 8.98 -13.27 -3.30
N SER A 397 8.35 -12.67 -2.28
CA SER A 397 8.05 -13.34 -1.01
C SER A 397 7.11 -14.53 -1.22
N MET A 398 6.08 -14.39 -2.06
CA MET A 398 5.19 -15.49 -2.44
C MET A 398 5.94 -16.64 -3.11
N GLY A 399 6.77 -16.34 -4.12
CA GLY A 399 7.56 -17.34 -4.84
C GLY A 399 8.48 -18.13 -3.92
N ILE A 400 9.22 -17.45 -3.05
CA ILE A 400 10.15 -18.09 -2.11
C ILE A 400 9.40 -18.92 -1.08
N VAL A 401 8.50 -18.30 -0.32
CA VAL A 401 7.87 -18.94 0.84
C VAL A 401 6.94 -20.09 0.42
N ILE A 402 6.11 -19.88 -0.60
CA ILE A 402 5.21 -20.94 -1.09
C ILE A 402 6.01 -22.05 -1.78
N GLY A 403 7.04 -21.72 -2.56
CA GLY A 403 7.93 -22.71 -3.17
C GLY A 403 8.61 -23.62 -2.15
N PHE A 404 9.16 -23.05 -1.07
CA PHE A 404 9.72 -23.82 0.05
C PHE A 404 8.65 -24.59 0.85
N GLY A 405 7.45 -24.03 1.01
CA GLY A 405 6.32 -24.74 1.61
C GLY A 405 5.96 -26.01 0.84
N ILE A 406 5.95 -25.93 -0.49
CA ILE A 406 5.64 -27.07 -1.37
C ILE A 406 6.80 -28.07 -1.39
N LEU A 407 8.06 -27.61 -1.36
CA LEU A 407 9.22 -28.48 -1.19
C LEU A 407 9.15 -29.26 0.13
N THR A 408 8.78 -28.59 1.23
CA THR A 408 8.64 -29.20 2.55
C THR A 408 7.50 -30.22 2.55
N THR A 409 6.35 -29.86 1.98
CA THR A 409 5.21 -30.77 1.76
C THR A 409 5.64 -31.99 0.93
N LEU A 410 6.36 -31.82 -0.16
CA LEU A 410 6.82 -32.92 -1.01
C LEU A 410 7.77 -33.85 -0.25
N ALA A 411 8.77 -33.29 0.45
CA ALA A 411 9.73 -34.06 1.23
C ALA A 411 9.04 -34.90 2.30
N MET A 412 8.06 -34.33 2.99
CA MET A 412 7.28 -35.06 3.98
C MET A 412 6.36 -36.10 3.33
N ALA A 413 5.76 -35.83 2.17
CA ALA A 413 4.87 -36.77 1.50
C ALA A 413 5.61 -38.05 1.08
N LEU A 414 6.89 -37.93 0.74
CA LEU A 414 7.75 -39.06 0.38
C LEU A 414 8.36 -39.80 1.58
N THR A 415 8.32 -39.21 2.78
CA THR A 415 9.00 -39.76 3.98
C THR A 415 8.03 -40.05 5.13
N LEU A 416 7.34 -39.03 5.64
CA LEU A 416 6.45 -39.11 6.79
C LEU A 416 5.18 -39.90 6.46
N LEU A 417 4.55 -39.65 5.30
CA LEU A 417 3.31 -40.33 4.92
C LEU A 417 3.47 -41.87 4.82
N PRO A 418 4.46 -42.43 4.09
CA PRO A 418 4.68 -43.88 4.09
C PRO A 418 4.99 -44.43 5.48
N SER A 419 5.65 -43.66 6.35
CA SER A 419 5.89 -44.04 7.75
C SER A 419 4.58 -44.15 8.54
N ILE A 420 3.67 -43.18 8.37
CA ILE A 420 2.33 -43.21 8.98
C ILE A 420 1.52 -44.41 8.45
N LEU A 421 1.61 -44.72 7.16
CA LEU A 421 0.96 -45.90 6.57
C LEU A 421 1.53 -47.21 7.12
N MET A 422 2.84 -47.26 7.34
CA MET A 422 3.50 -48.40 7.98
C MET A 422 3.13 -48.56 9.46
N LEU A 423 2.70 -47.52 10.16
CA LEU A 423 2.18 -47.64 11.52
C LEU A 423 0.69 -48.02 11.53
N THR A 424 -0.14 -47.25 10.83
CA THR A 424 -1.61 -47.38 10.85
C THR A 424 -2.12 -48.60 10.07
N GLY A 425 -1.51 -48.93 8.93
CA GLY A 425 -1.95 -50.00 8.03
C GLY A 425 -3.42 -49.86 7.64
N ASP A 426 -4.15 -50.98 7.68
CA ASP A 426 -5.57 -51.01 7.25
C ASP A 426 -6.50 -50.21 8.18
N ARG A 427 -6.07 -49.87 9.40
CA ARG A 427 -6.86 -49.02 10.33
C ARG A 427 -7.08 -47.62 9.76
N MET A 428 -6.24 -47.18 8.83
CA MET A 428 -6.37 -45.92 8.12
C MET A 428 -7.76 -45.74 7.48
N PHE A 429 -8.38 -46.83 7.02
CA PHE A 429 -9.65 -46.79 6.30
C PHE A 429 -10.87 -47.08 7.19
N TRP A 430 -10.68 -47.22 8.50
CA TRP A 430 -11.78 -47.50 9.42
C TRP A 430 -12.87 -46.41 9.35
N PRO A 431 -14.18 -46.78 9.39
CA PRO A 431 -14.77 -48.12 9.58
C PRO A 431 -14.94 -48.95 8.31
N SER A 432 -14.58 -48.41 7.14
CA SER A 432 -14.64 -49.12 5.87
C SER A 432 -13.65 -50.30 5.87
N LYS A 433 -14.11 -51.49 5.50
CA LYS A 433 -13.24 -52.65 5.30
C LYS A 433 -12.73 -52.65 3.86
N ILE A 434 -11.42 -52.82 3.68
CA ILE A 434 -10.83 -53.06 2.36
C ILE A 434 -11.41 -54.39 1.83
N ARG A 435 -12.22 -54.30 0.77
CA ARG A 435 -12.82 -55.47 0.10
C ARG A 435 -12.28 -55.56 -1.32
N PRO A 436 -12.10 -56.77 -1.89
CA PRO A 436 -11.79 -56.93 -3.30
C PRO A 436 -12.84 -56.20 -4.14
N GLU A 437 -12.40 -55.44 -5.14
CA GLU A 437 -13.29 -54.62 -5.97
C GLU A 437 -14.31 -55.50 -6.71
N LYS A 438 -15.60 -55.17 -6.64
CA LYS A 438 -16.58 -55.72 -7.59
C LYS A 438 -16.37 -55.05 -8.94
N LEU A 439 -16.34 -55.84 -10.02
CA LEU A 439 -16.26 -55.36 -11.40
C LEU A 439 -17.43 -54.39 -11.70
N SER A 440 -17.11 -53.10 -11.82
CA SER A 440 -18.01 -51.96 -12.13
C SER A 440 -18.93 -51.48 -11.00
N THR A 441 -18.68 -50.24 -10.57
CA THR A 441 -19.61 -49.40 -9.78
C THR A 441 -20.36 -48.43 -10.71
N PRO A 442 -21.52 -47.88 -10.34
CA PRO A 442 -22.20 -46.86 -11.16
C PRO A 442 -21.31 -45.66 -11.49
N TYR A 443 -20.43 -45.29 -10.57
CA TYR A 443 -19.45 -44.20 -10.73
C TYR A 443 -18.41 -44.48 -11.82
N THR A 444 -17.80 -45.67 -11.82
CA THR A 444 -16.83 -46.07 -12.85
C THR A 444 -17.47 -46.15 -14.25
N ARG A 445 -18.77 -46.48 -14.34
CA ARG A 445 -19.52 -46.44 -15.60
C ARG A 445 -19.67 -45.04 -16.17
N PHE A 446 -19.85 -44.00 -15.34
CA PHE A 446 -19.92 -42.62 -15.81
C PHE A 446 -18.64 -42.22 -16.55
N PHE A 447 -17.47 -42.41 -15.93
CA PHE A 447 -16.19 -42.05 -16.55
C PHE A 447 -15.86 -42.88 -17.78
N LYS A 448 -16.20 -44.17 -17.77
CA LYS A 448 -16.08 -45.01 -18.95
C LYS A 448 -16.90 -44.46 -20.12
N ASN A 449 -18.17 -44.11 -19.86
CA ASN A 449 -19.06 -43.55 -20.87
C ASN A 449 -18.59 -42.16 -21.34
N ALA A 450 -18.11 -41.32 -20.44
CA ALA A 450 -17.55 -40.01 -20.76
C ALA A 450 -16.30 -40.13 -21.65
N ALA A 451 -15.41 -41.07 -21.38
CA ALA A 451 -14.24 -41.34 -22.20
C ALA A 451 -14.63 -41.86 -23.60
N ILE A 452 -15.58 -42.80 -23.67
CA ILE A 452 -16.10 -43.32 -24.94
C ILE A 452 -16.75 -42.20 -25.76
N PHE A 453 -17.58 -41.37 -25.12
CA PHE A 453 -18.19 -40.20 -25.75
C PHE A 453 -17.12 -39.26 -26.32
N SER A 454 -16.09 -38.98 -25.53
CA SER A 454 -15.01 -38.07 -25.91
C SER A 454 -14.20 -38.57 -27.09
N ILE A 455 -13.92 -39.87 -27.14
CA ILE A 455 -13.23 -40.51 -28.27
C ILE A 455 -14.12 -40.49 -29.52
N LYS A 456 -15.41 -40.82 -29.38
CA LYS A 456 -16.36 -40.87 -30.50
C LYS A 456 -16.62 -39.50 -31.12
N HIS A 457 -16.68 -38.45 -30.30
CA HIS A 457 -16.99 -37.09 -30.70
C HIS A 457 -15.76 -36.17 -30.67
N ALA A 458 -14.55 -36.72 -30.75
CA ALA A 458 -13.31 -35.97 -30.54
C ALA A 458 -13.18 -34.71 -31.41
N LYS A 459 -13.55 -34.79 -32.70
CA LYS A 459 -13.52 -33.64 -33.61
C LYS A 459 -14.47 -32.52 -33.17
N LEU A 460 -15.67 -32.88 -32.75
CA LEU A 460 -16.67 -31.91 -32.27
C LEU A 460 -16.18 -31.21 -31.00
N ILE A 461 -15.63 -31.98 -30.06
CA ILE A 461 -15.10 -31.45 -28.80
C ILE A 461 -13.96 -30.46 -29.08
N VAL A 462 -13.01 -30.80 -29.96
CA VAL A 462 -11.92 -29.88 -30.35
C VAL A 462 -12.45 -28.61 -31.00
N VAL A 463 -13.46 -28.70 -31.88
CA VAL A 463 -14.09 -27.51 -32.47
C VAL A 463 -14.74 -26.64 -31.38
N LEU A 464 -15.48 -27.23 -30.45
CA LEU A 464 -16.10 -26.50 -29.34
C LEU A 464 -15.05 -25.81 -28.46
N ILE A 465 -13.95 -26.49 -28.15
CA ILE A 465 -12.83 -25.91 -27.39
C ILE A 465 -12.32 -24.66 -28.10
N VAL A 466 -12.03 -24.74 -29.40
CA VAL A 466 -11.52 -23.59 -30.17
C VAL A 466 -12.55 -22.44 -30.20
N VAL A 467 -13.83 -22.75 -30.43
CA VAL A 467 -14.92 -21.77 -30.48
C VAL A 467 -15.12 -21.04 -29.15
N ILE A 468 -14.95 -21.72 -28.02
CA ILE A 468 -15.05 -21.10 -26.69
C ILE A 468 -13.76 -20.35 -26.32
N SER A 469 -12.60 -20.91 -26.64
CA SER A 469 -11.31 -20.31 -26.30
C SER A 469 -11.02 -19.02 -27.05
N ILE A 470 -11.37 -18.90 -28.33
CA ILE A 470 -11.10 -17.67 -29.09
C ILE A 470 -11.70 -16.41 -28.42
N PRO A 471 -13.02 -16.33 -28.14
CA PRO A 471 -13.60 -15.15 -27.49
C PRO A 471 -13.09 -14.97 -26.07
N ALA A 472 -12.86 -16.05 -25.31
CA ALA A 472 -12.30 -15.96 -23.97
C ALA A 472 -10.87 -15.34 -23.99
N THR A 473 -10.02 -15.80 -24.90
CA THR A 473 -8.66 -15.25 -25.07
C THR A 473 -8.71 -13.80 -25.55
N ILE A 474 -9.62 -13.44 -26.46
CA ILE A 474 -9.80 -12.04 -26.88
C ILE A 474 -10.19 -11.17 -25.68
N ALA A 475 -11.15 -11.61 -24.85
CA ALA A 475 -11.56 -10.87 -23.66
C ALA A 475 -10.37 -10.62 -22.72
N VAL A 476 -9.53 -11.64 -22.46
CA VAL A 476 -8.35 -11.52 -21.61
C VAL A 476 -7.33 -10.49 -22.12
N PHE A 477 -7.19 -10.33 -23.43
CA PHE A 477 -6.25 -9.36 -24.02
C PHE A 477 -6.85 -7.98 -24.30
N THR A 478 -8.16 -7.80 -24.15
CA THR A 478 -8.84 -6.54 -24.49
C THR A 478 -9.48 -5.86 -23.29
N LEU A 479 -9.73 -6.58 -22.20
CA LEU A 479 -10.29 -6.01 -20.98
C LEU A 479 -9.18 -5.51 -20.07
N ASP A 480 -9.30 -4.26 -19.67
CA ASP A 480 -8.34 -3.61 -18.78
C ASP A 480 -8.46 -4.16 -17.36
N THR A 481 -7.31 -4.39 -16.72
CA THR A 481 -7.22 -4.67 -15.29
C THR A 481 -6.99 -3.39 -14.51
N SER A 482 -7.47 -3.32 -13.27
CA SER A 482 -7.27 -2.16 -12.39
C SER A 482 -5.98 -2.27 -11.58
N TYR A 483 -5.30 -1.12 -11.42
CA TYR A 483 -4.16 -0.88 -10.54
C TYR A 483 -4.55 -0.25 -9.20
N ASP A 484 -5.85 -0.07 -8.97
CA ASP A 484 -6.39 0.42 -7.71
C ASP A 484 -6.39 -0.68 -6.65
N PHE A 485 -5.32 -0.71 -5.85
CA PHE A 485 -5.21 -1.67 -4.74
C PHE A 485 -6.18 -1.34 -3.60
N ILE A 486 -6.58 -0.07 -3.48
CA ILE A 486 -7.46 0.43 -2.41
C ILE A 486 -8.88 -0.12 -2.63
N GLU A 487 -9.35 -0.12 -3.88
CA GLU A 487 -10.60 -0.78 -4.26
C GLU A 487 -10.61 -2.25 -3.82
N SER A 488 -9.44 -2.90 -3.84
CA SER A 488 -9.28 -4.33 -3.51
C SER A 488 -9.16 -4.64 -2.01
N MET A 489 -8.99 -3.61 -1.18
CA MET A 489 -8.91 -3.74 0.27
C MET A 489 -10.27 -4.10 0.89
N PRO A 490 -10.27 -4.71 2.09
CA PRO A 490 -11.48 -4.89 2.88
C PRO A 490 -12.20 -3.58 3.17
N ASP A 491 -13.52 -3.62 3.36
CA ASP A 491 -14.33 -2.45 3.72
C ASP A 491 -14.15 -2.09 5.21
N THR A 492 -12.99 -1.51 5.52
CA THR A 492 -12.59 -1.07 6.87
C THR A 492 -12.89 0.42 7.09
N GLU A 493 -12.78 0.89 8.34
CA GLU A 493 -13.00 2.30 8.66
C GLU A 493 -12.00 3.21 7.91
N SER A 494 -10.75 2.79 7.82
CA SER A 494 -9.70 3.52 7.08
C SER A 494 -9.96 3.60 5.58
N LYS A 495 -10.38 2.51 4.93
CA LYS A 495 -10.77 2.52 3.50
C LYS A 495 -11.97 3.45 3.28
N LEU A 496 -13.02 3.31 4.08
CA LEU A 496 -14.22 4.16 3.98
C LEU A 496 -13.89 5.64 4.22
N GLY A 497 -12.91 5.94 5.09
CA GLY A 497 -12.41 7.29 5.29
C GLY A 497 -11.72 7.84 4.06
N LEU A 498 -10.94 7.01 3.36
CA LEU A 498 -10.29 7.40 2.12
C LEU A 498 -11.29 7.59 0.98
N ASP A 499 -12.31 6.73 0.88
CA ASP A 499 -13.43 6.89 -0.06
C ASP A 499 -14.20 8.19 0.21
N ALA A 500 -14.49 8.49 1.48
CA ALA A 500 -15.16 9.73 1.89
C ALA A 500 -14.31 10.96 1.56
N MET A 501 -12.98 10.88 1.74
CA MET A 501 -12.08 11.92 1.28
C MET A 501 -12.17 12.06 -0.24
N ALA A 502 -12.04 10.97 -1.00
CA ALA A 502 -12.06 10.97 -2.46
C ALA A 502 -13.38 11.52 -3.03
N GLU A 503 -14.52 11.20 -2.43
CA GLU A 503 -15.84 11.75 -2.80
C GLU A 503 -15.96 13.24 -2.47
N GLY A 504 -15.50 13.66 -1.30
CA GLY A 504 -15.62 15.05 -0.84
C GLY A 504 -14.67 16.02 -1.56
N PHE A 505 -13.38 15.68 -1.65
CA PHE A 505 -12.35 16.57 -2.22
C PHE A 505 -12.03 16.26 -3.68
N GLY A 506 -12.38 15.06 -4.16
CA GLY A 506 -11.96 14.53 -5.46
C GLY A 506 -10.66 13.73 -5.33
N ALA A 507 -10.66 12.50 -5.82
CA ALA A 507 -9.53 11.56 -5.70
C ALA A 507 -8.18 12.15 -6.15
N GLY A 508 -8.16 12.94 -7.23
CA GLY A 508 -6.96 13.59 -7.75
C GLY A 508 -6.40 14.72 -6.89
N GLU A 509 -7.20 15.34 -6.00
CA GLU A 509 -6.74 16.40 -5.08
C GLU A 509 -6.03 15.82 -3.86
N ILE A 510 -6.47 14.65 -3.39
CA ILE A 510 -5.85 13.95 -2.24
C ILE A 510 -4.56 13.26 -2.65
N MET A 511 -4.50 12.81 -3.91
CA MET A 511 -3.41 12.01 -4.45
C MET A 511 -2.87 12.70 -5.70
N HIS A 512 -2.27 13.87 -5.51
CA HIS A 512 -1.65 14.61 -6.60
C HIS A 512 -0.39 13.89 -7.12
N THR A 513 -0.10 14.09 -8.40
CA THR A 513 1.19 13.72 -8.98
C THR A 513 2.17 14.87 -8.78
N ASP A 514 3.30 14.61 -8.15
CA ASP A 514 4.33 15.63 -7.91
C ASP A 514 5.40 15.58 -8.98
N VAL A 515 5.81 16.75 -9.45
CA VAL A 515 6.95 16.92 -10.33
C VAL A 515 7.95 17.80 -9.58
N VAL A 516 9.11 17.23 -9.30
CA VAL A 516 10.22 17.94 -8.66
C VAL A 516 11.22 18.31 -9.74
N ILE A 517 11.53 19.59 -9.86
CA ILE A 517 12.53 20.12 -10.79
C ILE A 517 13.68 20.72 -9.99
N ARG A 518 14.90 20.37 -10.34
CA ARG A 518 16.12 20.98 -9.81
C ARG A 518 16.80 21.79 -10.91
N PHE A 519 16.88 23.10 -10.71
CA PHE A 519 17.58 24.01 -11.60
C PHE A 519 19.07 24.12 -11.26
N ALA A 520 19.89 24.49 -12.25
CA ALA A 520 21.31 24.74 -12.06
C ALA A 520 21.58 25.97 -11.17
N LYS A 521 20.68 26.96 -11.21
CA LYS A 521 20.72 28.19 -10.41
C LYS A 521 19.52 28.27 -9.46
N PRO A 522 19.66 28.93 -8.30
CA PRO A 522 18.54 29.23 -7.41
C PRO A 522 17.42 30.00 -8.13
N VAL A 523 16.17 29.69 -7.79
CA VAL A 523 14.96 30.32 -8.34
C VAL A 523 14.78 31.74 -7.80
N PHE A 524 15.35 32.03 -6.63
CA PHE A 524 15.47 33.38 -6.08
C PHE A 524 16.89 33.61 -5.54
N ASP A 525 17.34 34.87 -5.60
CA ASP A 525 18.65 35.28 -5.10
C ASP A 525 18.68 35.45 -3.56
N SER A 526 19.86 35.72 -2.99
CA SER A 526 20.01 35.97 -1.54
C SER A 526 19.20 37.18 -1.02
N ASN A 527 18.71 38.02 -1.93
CA ASN A 527 17.93 39.22 -1.62
C ASN A 527 16.41 38.96 -1.78
N GLY A 528 16.00 37.73 -2.12
CA GLY A 528 14.60 37.34 -2.31
C GLY A 528 14.01 37.69 -3.69
N THR A 529 14.85 38.08 -4.65
CA THR A 529 14.43 38.42 -6.02
C THR A 529 14.34 37.16 -6.88
N TYR A 530 13.18 36.91 -7.51
CA TYR A 530 13.00 35.76 -8.38
C TYR A 530 13.74 35.91 -9.73
N ASP A 531 14.33 34.81 -10.21
CA ASP A 531 14.91 34.74 -11.56
C ASP A 531 13.80 34.58 -12.61
N MET A 532 13.56 35.65 -13.37
CA MET A 532 12.47 35.71 -14.35
C MET A 532 12.64 34.72 -15.49
N ASP A 533 13.88 34.42 -15.93
CA ASP A 533 14.10 33.43 -16.98
C ASP A 533 13.69 32.03 -16.50
N THR A 534 14.00 31.70 -15.25
CA THR A 534 13.60 30.45 -14.60
C THR A 534 12.08 30.38 -14.40
N LEU A 535 11.44 31.45 -13.95
CA LEU A 535 9.97 31.49 -13.80
C LEU A 535 9.24 31.37 -15.15
N ASN A 536 9.71 32.04 -16.20
CA ASN A 536 9.12 31.97 -17.53
C ASN A 536 9.31 30.58 -18.17
N ALA A 537 10.47 29.96 -17.95
CA ALA A 537 10.74 28.59 -18.36
C ALA A 537 9.78 27.62 -17.65
N LEU A 538 9.63 27.76 -16.33
CA LEU A 538 8.74 26.94 -15.52
C LEU A 538 7.27 27.10 -15.92
N GLU A 539 6.80 28.34 -16.16
CA GLU A 539 5.44 28.59 -16.62
C GLU A 539 5.16 27.95 -17.98
N THR A 540 6.17 27.88 -18.86
CA THR A 540 6.03 27.16 -20.13
C THR A 540 5.73 25.68 -19.88
N ILE A 541 6.47 25.02 -18.97
CA ILE A 541 6.22 23.63 -18.58
C ILE A 541 4.84 23.48 -17.94
N CYS A 542 4.50 24.32 -16.95
CA CYS A 542 3.21 24.25 -16.26
C CYS A 542 2.04 24.41 -17.24
N ARG A 543 2.18 25.29 -18.23
CA ARG A 543 1.18 25.45 -19.29
C ARG A 543 1.03 24.20 -20.13
N GLU A 544 2.13 23.62 -20.63
CA GLU A 544 2.05 22.40 -21.45
C GLU A 544 1.46 21.22 -20.66
N ILE A 545 1.84 21.05 -19.40
CA ILE A 545 1.25 20.04 -18.51
C ILE A 545 -0.26 20.30 -18.34
N SER A 546 -0.67 21.55 -18.16
CA SER A 546 -2.10 21.91 -18.00
C SER A 546 -2.96 21.63 -19.25
N LEU A 547 -2.34 21.51 -20.42
CA LEU A 547 -3.04 21.19 -21.68
C LEU A 547 -3.29 19.68 -21.86
N ILE A 548 -2.67 18.83 -21.05
CA ILE A 548 -2.88 17.38 -21.12
C ILE A 548 -4.32 17.05 -20.72
N SER A 549 -5.02 16.26 -21.53
CA SER A 549 -6.50 16.11 -21.44
C SER A 549 -7.04 15.70 -20.06
N ASN A 550 -6.30 14.88 -19.31
CA ASN A 550 -6.67 14.36 -17.99
C ASN A 550 -6.13 15.21 -16.82
N VAL A 551 -5.42 16.31 -17.08
CA VAL A 551 -4.97 17.24 -16.04
C VAL A 551 -6.11 18.19 -15.70
N LYS A 552 -6.47 18.25 -14.42
CA LYS A 552 -7.50 19.15 -13.86
C LYS A 552 -6.90 20.49 -13.47
N LYS A 553 -5.78 20.45 -12.74
CA LYS A 553 -5.12 21.61 -12.14
C LYS A 553 -3.62 21.37 -12.06
N VAL A 554 -2.83 22.43 -12.23
CA VAL A 554 -1.38 22.43 -12.03
C VAL A 554 -1.02 23.53 -11.06
N THR A 555 -0.51 23.15 -9.90
CA THR A 555 -0.08 24.06 -8.84
C THR A 555 1.44 24.17 -8.83
N SER A 556 1.97 25.39 -8.83
CA SER A 556 3.41 25.64 -8.70
C SER A 556 3.67 27.12 -8.33
N ILE A 557 4.94 27.54 -8.28
CA ILE A 557 5.34 28.92 -7.99
C ILE A 557 4.73 29.94 -8.96
N THR A 558 4.52 29.60 -10.24
CA THR A 558 3.87 30.52 -11.21
C THR A 558 2.34 30.37 -11.23
N ARG A 559 1.81 29.33 -10.60
CA ARG A 559 0.39 28.96 -10.56
C ARG A 559 -0.06 28.47 -9.18
N PRO A 560 0.14 29.24 -8.09
CA PRO A 560 -0.11 28.74 -6.73
C PRO A 560 -1.57 28.31 -6.50
N PHE A 561 -2.51 28.87 -7.26
CA PHE A 561 -3.93 28.56 -7.16
C PHE A 561 -4.45 27.74 -8.35
N GLY A 562 -3.57 27.20 -9.21
CA GLY A 562 -3.93 26.51 -10.45
C GLY A 562 -3.99 27.41 -11.68
N GLU A 563 -3.99 28.73 -11.50
CA GLU A 563 -4.01 29.74 -12.55
C GLU A 563 -2.73 30.58 -12.56
N LYS A 564 -2.32 31.08 -13.73
CA LYS A 564 -1.14 31.94 -13.87
C LYS A 564 -1.34 33.23 -13.09
N ILE A 565 -0.45 33.49 -12.12
CA ILE A 565 -0.39 34.76 -11.42
C ILE A 565 0.46 35.77 -12.21
N PRO A 566 0.25 37.09 -12.04
CA PRO A 566 1.04 38.12 -12.73
C PRO A 566 2.40 38.35 -12.05
N TYR A 567 3.21 37.28 -11.90
CA TYR A 567 4.52 37.33 -11.24
C TYR A 567 5.53 38.26 -11.96
N GLU A 568 5.31 38.55 -13.24
CA GLU A 568 6.12 39.49 -14.04
C GLU A 568 5.97 40.96 -13.57
N ASN A 569 4.85 41.32 -12.92
CA ASN A 569 4.50 42.68 -12.54
C ASN A 569 3.96 42.77 -11.09
N LEU A 570 4.61 42.09 -10.15
CA LEU A 570 4.21 42.10 -8.74
C LEU A 570 4.18 43.52 -8.13
N ALA A 571 4.99 44.45 -8.65
CA ALA A 571 5.06 45.83 -8.19
C ALA A 571 3.78 46.67 -8.41
N ILE A 572 2.83 46.17 -9.21
CA ILE A 572 1.54 46.84 -9.48
C ILE A 572 0.49 46.45 -8.42
N LEU A 573 0.73 45.38 -7.65
CA LEU A 573 -0.18 44.84 -6.65
C LEU A 573 -0.05 45.58 -5.31
N THR A 574 -1.06 45.47 -4.46
CA THR A 574 -1.01 46.03 -3.11
C THR A 574 0.01 45.29 -2.23
N SER A 575 0.53 45.93 -1.18
CA SER A 575 1.48 45.29 -0.25
C SER A 575 0.92 44.02 0.40
N ILE A 576 -0.40 43.96 0.61
CA ILE A 576 -1.11 42.79 1.14
C ILE A 576 -1.12 41.64 0.13
N GLU A 577 -1.47 41.91 -1.13
CA GLU A 577 -1.49 40.89 -2.20
C GLU A 577 -0.07 40.35 -2.48
N ILE A 578 0.94 41.22 -2.45
CA ILE A 578 2.35 40.84 -2.60
C ILE A 578 2.76 39.85 -1.49
N GLY A 579 2.45 40.16 -0.23
CA GLY A 579 2.74 39.28 0.90
C GLY A 579 2.02 37.93 0.81
N GLN A 580 0.78 37.90 0.30
CA GLN A 580 0.02 36.67 0.07
C GLN A 580 0.60 35.83 -1.07
N TYR A 581 0.97 36.44 -2.20
CA TYR A 581 1.59 35.69 -3.29
C TYR A 581 2.95 35.14 -2.89
N HIS A 582 3.80 35.92 -2.24
CA HIS A 582 5.12 35.44 -1.80
C HIS A 582 5.04 34.24 -0.84
N SER A 583 4.11 34.25 0.11
CA SER A 583 3.98 33.16 1.08
C SER A 583 3.53 31.84 0.40
N VAL A 584 2.60 31.91 -0.56
CA VAL A 584 2.14 30.72 -1.28
C VAL A 584 3.13 30.29 -2.37
N MET A 585 3.81 31.23 -3.03
CA MET A 585 4.89 30.94 -3.98
C MET A 585 6.06 30.21 -3.31
N ALA A 586 6.42 30.61 -2.08
CA ALA A 586 7.49 29.98 -1.31
C ALA A 586 7.18 28.52 -0.96
N GLN A 587 5.91 28.13 -0.80
CA GLN A 587 5.53 26.72 -0.54
C GLN A 587 5.88 25.77 -1.69
N SER A 588 6.00 26.29 -2.91
CA SER A 588 6.42 25.50 -4.07
C SER A 588 7.93 25.41 -4.23
N VAL A 589 8.73 26.04 -3.35
CA VAL A 589 10.20 26.01 -3.41
C VAL A 589 10.75 25.24 -2.22
N GLY A 590 11.69 24.35 -2.48
CA GLY A 590 12.35 23.57 -1.42
C GLY A 590 13.28 24.42 -0.55
N SER A 591 13.72 23.85 0.58
CA SER A 591 14.71 24.48 1.46
C SER A 591 16.02 24.82 0.73
N ASP A 592 16.39 24.03 -0.28
CA ASP A 592 17.35 24.46 -1.31
C ASP A 592 16.58 25.18 -2.43
N PRO A 593 16.81 26.49 -2.65
CA PRO A 593 16.06 27.31 -3.60
C PRO A 593 16.24 26.90 -5.07
N ARG A 594 17.04 25.88 -5.35
CA ARG A 594 17.14 25.24 -6.67
C ARG A 594 16.02 24.25 -6.96
N TYR A 595 15.35 23.74 -5.93
CA TYR A 595 14.29 22.75 -6.07
C TYR A 595 12.93 23.43 -6.13
N VAL A 596 12.13 23.09 -7.13
CA VAL A 596 10.74 23.53 -7.28
C VAL A 596 9.83 22.33 -7.36
N LEU A 597 8.74 22.39 -6.60
CA LEU A 597 7.64 21.44 -6.62
C LEU A 597 6.53 21.97 -7.55
N ILE A 598 6.07 21.09 -8.43
CA ILE A 598 4.86 21.28 -9.24
C ILE A 598 3.92 20.13 -8.88
N SER A 599 2.75 20.43 -8.33
CA SER A 599 1.74 19.43 -8.02
C SER A 599 0.66 19.42 -9.10
N VAL A 600 0.39 18.25 -9.66
CA VAL A 600 -0.54 18.04 -10.77
C VAL A 600 -1.73 17.22 -10.28
N THR A 601 -2.90 17.84 -10.29
CA THR A 601 -4.17 17.21 -9.95
C THR A 601 -4.79 16.60 -11.21
N LEU A 602 -5.13 15.31 -11.17
CA LEU A 602 -5.77 14.60 -12.28
C LEU A 602 -7.30 14.65 -12.20
N LYS A 603 -7.99 14.48 -13.34
CA LYS A 603 -9.47 14.43 -13.41
C LYS A 603 -10.01 13.05 -13.05
N ASP A 604 -9.40 12.02 -13.63
CA ASP A 604 -9.79 10.62 -13.43
C ASP A 604 -9.15 10.03 -12.15
N ASN A 605 -9.57 8.82 -11.75
CA ASN A 605 -8.99 8.11 -10.61
C ASN A 605 -7.45 8.02 -10.77
N PRO A 606 -6.65 8.41 -9.75
CA PRO A 606 -5.18 8.34 -9.74
C PRO A 606 -4.57 6.99 -10.12
N PHE A 607 -5.29 5.88 -9.97
CA PHE A 607 -4.83 4.53 -10.28
C PHE A 607 -5.41 3.95 -11.58
N SER A 608 -6.20 4.74 -12.30
CA SER A 608 -6.72 4.32 -13.61
C SER A 608 -5.61 4.30 -14.67
N GLU A 609 -5.72 3.39 -15.64
CA GLU A 609 -4.78 3.28 -16.76
C GLU A 609 -4.57 4.62 -17.50
N ARG A 610 -5.64 5.40 -17.64
CA ARG A 610 -5.58 6.74 -18.25
C ARG A 610 -4.75 7.73 -17.42
N SER A 611 -4.83 7.66 -16.09
CA SER A 611 -3.99 8.45 -15.19
C SER A 611 -2.52 8.01 -15.25
N LEU A 612 -2.24 6.70 -15.33
CA LEU A 612 -0.88 6.19 -15.52
C LEU A 612 -0.26 6.69 -16.85
N GLN A 613 -1.02 6.65 -17.94
CA GLN A 613 -0.62 7.20 -19.24
C GLN A 613 -0.44 8.73 -19.23
N THR A 614 -1.17 9.42 -18.36
CA THR A 614 -1.03 10.86 -18.17
C THR A 614 0.32 11.19 -17.54
N VAL A 615 0.75 10.42 -16.54
CA VAL A 615 2.10 10.56 -15.95
C VAL A 615 3.19 10.32 -16.98
N GLU A 616 3.07 9.29 -17.83
CA GLU A 616 4.01 9.07 -18.93
C GLU A 616 4.06 10.28 -19.90
N SER A 617 2.90 10.91 -20.15
CA SER A 617 2.82 12.12 -20.98
C SER A 617 3.47 13.34 -20.31
N ILE A 618 3.35 13.46 -18.99
CA ILE A 618 4.03 14.50 -18.19
C ILE A 618 5.54 14.29 -18.27
N GLU A 619 6.03 13.07 -18.06
CA GLU A 619 7.46 12.75 -18.18
C GLU A 619 8.01 13.02 -19.58
N LYS A 620 7.27 12.68 -20.63
CA LYS A 620 7.64 13.03 -22.03
C LYS A 620 7.68 14.54 -22.25
N THR A 621 6.78 15.29 -21.63
CA THR A 621 6.77 16.76 -21.70
C THR A 621 8.02 17.33 -21.01
N LEU A 622 8.33 16.82 -19.81
CA LEU A 622 9.52 17.20 -19.06
C LEU A 622 10.80 16.84 -19.83
N ALA A 623 10.92 15.64 -20.37
CA ALA A 623 12.09 15.21 -21.16
C ALA A 623 12.34 16.09 -22.39
N ASN A 624 11.28 16.66 -22.97
CA ASN A 624 11.35 17.49 -24.16
C ASN A 624 11.35 19.00 -23.85
N ALA A 625 11.43 19.42 -22.58
CA ALA A 625 11.29 20.82 -22.18
C ALA A 625 12.24 21.78 -22.92
N GLN A 626 13.47 21.35 -23.19
CA GLN A 626 14.45 22.10 -23.99
C GLN A 626 13.96 22.42 -25.42
N MET A 627 13.18 21.52 -26.03
CA MET A 627 12.64 21.68 -27.37
C MET A 627 11.32 22.46 -27.42
N ILE A 628 10.61 22.56 -26.29
CA ILE A 628 9.32 23.25 -26.20
C ILE A 628 9.48 24.76 -26.39
N ASN A 629 10.55 25.36 -25.86
CA ASN A 629 10.83 26.79 -26.05
C ASN A 629 12.33 27.08 -26.13
N ALA A 630 12.81 27.31 -27.36
CA ALA A 630 14.21 27.59 -27.65
C ALA A 630 14.74 28.84 -26.91
N SER A 631 13.87 29.80 -26.56
CA SER A 631 14.24 31.02 -25.83
C SER A 631 14.77 30.74 -24.43
N TYR A 632 14.36 29.62 -23.81
CA TYR A 632 14.76 29.23 -22.45
C TYR A 632 15.58 27.93 -22.41
N ALA A 633 16.09 27.46 -23.55
CA ALA A 633 16.87 26.23 -23.64
C ALA A 633 18.10 26.22 -22.70
N ASN A 634 18.69 27.40 -22.45
CA ASN A 634 19.82 27.57 -21.53
C ASN A 634 19.44 27.34 -20.06
N VAL A 635 18.20 27.65 -19.66
CA VAL A 635 17.69 27.43 -18.30
C VAL A 635 17.52 25.92 -18.04
N PHE A 636 17.07 25.20 -19.07
CA PHE A 636 16.97 23.75 -19.07
C PHE A 636 18.28 23.03 -19.39
N ASN A 637 19.42 23.72 -19.39
CA ASN A 637 20.70 23.03 -19.60
C ASN A 637 21.21 22.47 -18.26
N GLY A 638 21.10 21.15 -18.09
CA GLY A 638 21.52 20.45 -16.86
C GLY A 638 20.51 20.51 -15.70
N TYR A 639 19.23 20.79 -15.97
CA TYR A 639 18.17 20.56 -14.97
C TYR A 639 17.95 19.05 -14.76
N GLU A 640 17.63 18.68 -13.54
CA GLU A 640 17.20 17.33 -13.17
C GLU A 640 15.70 17.39 -12.86
N TYR A 641 14.96 16.33 -13.21
CA TYR A 641 13.56 16.24 -12.85
C TYR A 641 13.23 14.82 -12.38
N SER A 642 12.27 14.75 -11.47
CA SER A 642 11.69 13.49 -10.98
C SER A 642 10.18 13.66 -10.89
N VAL A 643 9.44 12.61 -11.26
CA VAL A 643 7.99 12.56 -11.05
C VAL A 643 7.72 11.58 -9.91
N ALA A 644 6.90 12.02 -8.96
CA ALA A 644 6.60 11.34 -7.72
C ALA A 644 5.09 11.38 -7.44
N GLY A 645 4.69 10.84 -6.29
CA GLY A 645 3.30 10.65 -5.91
C GLY A 645 2.81 9.23 -6.20
N SER A 646 1.60 8.94 -5.74
CA SER A 646 1.01 7.59 -5.78
C SER A 646 0.75 7.10 -7.20
N THR A 647 0.25 7.95 -8.10
CA THR A 647 0.05 7.60 -9.53
C THR A 647 1.35 7.27 -10.23
N ALA A 648 2.40 8.08 -10.03
CA ALA A 648 3.71 7.84 -10.63
C ALA A 648 4.33 6.53 -10.12
N SER A 649 4.27 6.32 -8.79
CA SER A 649 4.72 5.06 -8.18
C SER A 649 3.96 3.86 -8.73
N MET A 650 2.63 3.98 -8.91
CA MET A 650 1.81 2.90 -9.47
C MET A 650 2.14 2.64 -10.94
N ARG A 651 2.45 3.68 -11.72
CA ARG A 651 2.88 3.56 -13.12
C ARG A 651 4.19 2.78 -13.22
N ASP A 652 5.15 3.10 -12.36
CA ASP A 652 6.43 2.39 -12.32
C ASP A 652 6.25 0.92 -11.89
N ILE A 653 5.40 0.67 -10.89
CA ILE A 653 5.00 -0.69 -10.49
C ILE A 653 4.36 -1.43 -11.68
N SER A 654 3.41 -0.81 -12.37
CA SER A 654 2.74 -1.37 -13.55
C SER A 654 3.76 -1.76 -14.63
N GLN A 655 4.73 -0.88 -14.92
CA GLN A 655 5.76 -1.16 -15.92
C GLN A 655 6.63 -2.36 -15.52
N VAL A 656 7.18 -2.35 -14.30
CA VAL A 656 7.99 -3.45 -13.76
C VAL A 656 7.24 -4.77 -13.81
N MET A 657 5.94 -4.74 -13.51
CA MET A 657 5.10 -5.94 -13.54
C MET A 657 4.81 -6.47 -14.91
N ASN A 658 4.56 -5.60 -15.88
CA ASN A 658 4.35 -6.03 -17.26
C ASN A 658 5.61 -6.68 -17.83
N ASP A 659 6.79 -6.12 -17.51
CA ASP A 659 8.08 -6.68 -17.88
C ASP A 659 8.34 -8.04 -17.20
N ASP A 660 8.13 -8.12 -15.88
CA ASP A 660 8.25 -9.36 -15.10
C ASP A 660 7.29 -10.42 -15.63
N PHE A 661 6.02 -10.07 -15.90
CA PHE A 661 5.04 -11.02 -16.39
C PHE A 661 5.38 -11.52 -17.80
N ALA A 662 5.91 -10.68 -18.68
CA ALA A 662 6.41 -11.10 -19.99
C ALA A 662 7.55 -12.12 -19.86
N LEU A 663 8.50 -11.87 -18.97
CA LEU A 663 9.59 -12.79 -18.68
C LEU A 663 9.07 -14.11 -18.09
N MET A 664 8.25 -14.05 -17.05
CA MET A 664 7.68 -15.23 -16.38
C MET A 664 6.89 -16.11 -17.34
N ARG A 665 6.11 -15.52 -18.26
CA ARG A 665 5.37 -16.29 -19.27
C ARG A 665 6.27 -17.18 -20.12
N VAL A 666 7.44 -16.67 -20.51
CA VAL A 666 8.41 -17.45 -21.29
C VAL A 666 9.11 -18.47 -20.40
N VAL A 667 9.63 -18.05 -19.25
CA VAL A 667 10.46 -18.90 -18.40
C VAL A 667 9.68 -20.05 -17.78
N VAL A 668 8.46 -19.83 -17.29
CA VAL A 668 7.61 -20.90 -16.72
C VAL A 668 7.24 -21.92 -17.79
N VAL A 669 6.74 -21.47 -18.95
CA VAL A 669 6.34 -22.38 -20.04
C VAL A 669 7.52 -23.21 -20.55
N VAL A 670 8.69 -22.59 -20.71
CA VAL A 670 9.90 -23.29 -21.15
C VAL A 670 10.39 -24.25 -20.06
N GLY A 671 10.45 -23.79 -18.80
CA GLY A 671 10.86 -24.59 -17.65
C GLY A 671 9.99 -25.83 -17.49
N GLU A 672 8.68 -25.66 -17.50
CA GLU A 672 7.71 -26.76 -17.42
C GLU A 672 7.77 -27.68 -18.63
N PHE A 673 7.90 -27.12 -19.84
CA PHE A 673 8.10 -27.93 -21.03
C PHE A 673 9.28 -28.89 -20.85
N PHE A 674 10.42 -28.41 -20.35
CA PHE A 674 11.59 -29.26 -20.12
C PHE A 674 11.37 -30.27 -18.99
N VAL A 675 10.80 -29.86 -17.85
CA VAL A 675 10.47 -30.78 -16.74
C VAL A 675 9.60 -31.93 -17.25
N LEU A 676 8.51 -31.61 -17.96
CA LEU A 676 7.61 -32.60 -18.53
C LEU A 676 8.25 -33.40 -19.66
N LEU A 677 9.10 -32.79 -20.49
CA LEU A 677 9.81 -33.47 -21.56
C LEU A 677 10.68 -34.60 -21.01
N PHE A 678 11.46 -34.33 -19.97
CA PHE A 678 12.33 -35.34 -19.34
C PHE A 678 11.55 -36.46 -18.68
N ILE A 679 10.37 -36.15 -18.13
CA ILE A 679 9.59 -37.10 -17.35
C ILE A 679 8.68 -37.93 -18.25
N LEU A 680 7.95 -37.27 -19.15
CA LEU A 680 7.05 -37.93 -20.09
C LEU A 680 7.81 -38.57 -21.26
N GLY A 681 9.03 -38.14 -21.58
CA GLY A 681 9.82 -38.73 -22.67
C GLY A 681 9.13 -38.65 -24.03
N SER A 682 8.31 -37.62 -24.24
CA SER A 682 7.59 -37.27 -25.47
C SER A 682 7.57 -35.75 -25.58
N VAL A 683 7.69 -35.21 -26.79
CA VAL A 683 7.63 -33.75 -27.03
C VAL A 683 6.17 -33.28 -27.15
N VAL A 684 5.29 -34.13 -27.66
CA VAL A 684 3.89 -33.77 -27.94
C VAL A 684 3.07 -33.70 -26.65
N LEU A 685 3.37 -34.56 -25.66
CA LEU A 685 2.61 -34.57 -24.40
C LEU A 685 2.79 -33.27 -23.60
N PRO A 686 4.01 -32.78 -23.32
CA PRO A 686 4.23 -31.49 -22.66
C PRO A 686 3.52 -30.32 -23.34
N ILE A 687 3.66 -30.21 -24.66
CA ILE A 687 3.04 -29.12 -25.44
C ILE A 687 1.53 -29.16 -25.28
N ARG A 688 0.92 -30.34 -25.41
CA ARG A 688 -0.52 -30.52 -25.20
C ARG A 688 -0.90 -30.12 -23.77
N SER A 689 -0.19 -30.62 -22.76
CA SER A 689 -0.47 -30.34 -21.34
C SER A 689 -0.51 -28.84 -21.08
N ILE A 690 0.51 -28.11 -21.52
CA ILE A 690 0.62 -26.66 -21.38
C ILE A 690 -0.54 -25.96 -22.12
N ILE A 691 -0.82 -26.32 -23.38
CA ILE A 691 -1.93 -25.71 -24.13
C ILE A 691 -3.28 -25.92 -23.43
N THR A 692 -3.53 -27.12 -22.91
CA THR A 692 -4.78 -27.41 -22.21
C THR A 692 -4.95 -26.61 -20.92
N ILE A 693 -3.86 -26.34 -20.21
CA ILE A 693 -3.86 -25.49 -19.01
C ILE A 693 -4.05 -24.02 -19.37
N LEU A 694 -3.37 -23.52 -20.41
CA LEU A 694 -3.54 -22.15 -20.90
C LEU A 694 -4.98 -21.85 -21.35
N ILE A 695 -5.66 -22.86 -21.92
CA ILE A 695 -7.09 -22.77 -22.24
C ILE A 695 -7.92 -22.63 -20.96
N SER A 696 -7.67 -23.45 -19.93
CA SER A 696 -8.34 -23.33 -18.63
C SER A 696 -8.11 -21.96 -17.99
N ILE A 697 -6.87 -21.45 -18.00
CA ILE A 697 -6.52 -20.09 -17.53
C ILE A 697 -7.35 -19.04 -18.29
N SER A 698 -7.40 -19.13 -19.62
CA SER A 698 -8.12 -18.16 -20.45
C SER A 698 -9.62 -18.16 -20.15
N TRP A 699 -10.24 -19.35 -20.03
CA TRP A 699 -11.66 -19.48 -19.70
C TRP A 699 -11.97 -18.94 -18.30
N THR A 700 -11.11 -19.25 -17.33
CA THR A 700 -11.25 -18.75 -15.97
C THR A 700 -11.12 -17.24 -15.91
N LEU A 701 -10.11 -16.64 -16.54
CA LEU A 701 -9.94 -15.18 -16.51
C LEU A 701 -11.12 -14.47 -17.17
N ALA A 702 -11.59 -14.97 -18.33
CA ALA A 702 -12.79 -14.43 -18.97
C ALA A 702 -14.03 -14.56 -18.07
N LEU A 703 -14.17 -15.67 -17.34
CA LEU A 703 -15.25 -15.85 -16.37
C LEU A 703 -15.11 -14.90 -15.17
N THR A 704 -13.91 -14.71 -14.63
CA THR A 704 -13.67 -13.79 -13.52
C THR A 704 -13.97 -12.35 -13.93
N MET A 705 -13.50 -11.92 -15.11
CA MET A 705 -13.86 -10.62 -15.68
C MET A 705 -15.39 -10.49 -15.84
N ALA A 706 -16.05 -11.53 -16.34
CA ALA A 706 -17.50 -11.51 -16.49
C ALA A 706 -18.26 -11.37 -15.17
N VAL A 707 -17.79 -12.03 -14.11
CA VAL A 707 -18.46 -12.00 -12.81
C VAL A 707 -18.15 -10.73 -12.02
N PHE A 708 -16.88 -10.35 -11.89
CA PHE A 708 -16.50 -9.21 -11.06
C PHE A 708 -16.73 -7.88 -11.77
N GLN A 709 -16.22 -7.74 -13.00
CA GLN A 709 -16.26 -6.47 -13.72
C GLN A 709 -17.67 -6.17 -14.25
N PHE A 710 -18.33 -7.13 -14.90
CA PHE A 710 -19.69 -6.91 -15.44
C PHE A 710 -20.80 -7.26 -14.47
N GLY A 711 -20.59 -8.21 -13.55
CA GLY A 711 -21.60 -8.64 -12.59
C GLY A 711 -21.65 -7.78 -11.34
N PHE A 712 -20.51 -7.56 -10.69
CA PHE A 712 -20.42 -6.81 -9.42
C PHE A 712 -19.94 -5.36 -9.59
N GLY A 713 -19.47 -4.97 -10.77
CA GLY A 713 -18.88 -3.64 -11.00
C GLY A 713 -17.53 -3.43 -10.31
N ILE A 714 -16.87 -4.52 -9.89
CA ILE A 714 -15.57 -4.51 -9.23
C ILE A 714 -14.50 -4.79 -10.27
N SER A 715 -13.49 -3.93 -10.34
CA SER A 715 -12.43 -4.10 -11.32
C SER A 715 -11.55 -5.31 -11.00
N VAL A 716 -11.12 -6.04 -12.03
CA VAL A 716 -10.21 -7.18 -11.85
C VAL A 716 -8.79 -6.66 -11.61
N VAL A 717 -8.15 -7.15 -10.54
CA VAL A 717 -6.81 -6.69 -10.15
C VAL A 717 -5.76 -7.16 -11.15
N TYR A 718 -4.81 -6.30 -11.54
CA TYR A 718 -3.75 -6.59 -12.51
C TYR A 718 -2.90 -7.83 -12.18
N ILE A 719 -2.79 -8.19 -10.91
CA ILE A 719 -1.90 -9.27 -10.47
C ILE A 719 -2.54 -10.65 -10.63
N LEU A 720 -3.87 -10.70 -10.74
CA LEU A 720 -4.63 -11.95 -10.82
C LEU A 720 -4.18 -12.80 -12.03
N PRO A 721 -4.10 -12.29 -13.27
CA PRO A 721 -3.62 -13.07 -14.41
C PRO A 721 -2.24 -13.69 -14.18
N MET A 722 -1.33 -12.95 -13.54
CA MET A 722 0.03 -13.40 -13.28
C MET A 722 0.05 -14.54 -12.25
N ILE A 723 -0.63 -14.37 -11.11
CA ILE A 723 -0.72 -15.41 -10.08
C ILE A 723 -1.44 -16.64 -10.61
N LEU A 724 -2.55 -16.46 -11.32
CA LEU A 724 -3.32 -17.55 -11.90
C LEU A 724 -2.48 -18.33 -12.92
N PHE A 725 -1.70 -17.63 -13.75
CA PHE A 725 -0.80 -18.24 -14.71
C PHE A 725 0.28 -19.09 -14.04
N VAL A 726 1.03 -18.52 -13.09
CA VAL A 726 2.11 -19.23 -12.40
C VAL A 726 1.58 -20.40 -11.59
N LEU A 727 0.53 -20.16 -10.80
CA LEU A 727 -0.02 -21.17 -9.89
C LEU A 727 -0.64 -22.33 -10.67
N LEU A 728 -1.41 -22.08 -11.73
CA LEU A 728 -2.06 -23.18 -12.48
C LEU A 728 -1.12 -23.90 -13.43
N LEU A 729 -0.12 -23.24 -13.99
CA LEU A 729 0.91 -23.96 -14.75
C LEU A 729 1.67 -24.91 -13.81
N GLY A 730 2.02 -24.45 -12.61
CA GLY A 730 2.62 -25.29 -11.58
C GLY A 730 1.70 -26.44 -11.14
N LEU A 731 0.53 -26.11 -10.59
CA LEU A 731 -0.37 -27.08 -9.94
C LEU A 731 -1.22 -27.90 -10.93
N GLY A 732 -1.58 -27.31 -12.08
CA GLY A 732 -2.48 -27.91 -13.06
C GLY A 732 -1.86 -29.05 -13.87
N LEU A 733 -0.56 -29.28 -13.77
CA LEU A 733 0.08 -30.42 -14.44
C LEU A 733 -0.18 -31.74 -13.74
N ASP A 734 -0.48 -31.70 -12.44
CA ASP A 734 -0.49 -32.86 -11.53
C ASP A 734 -1.40 -33.97 -12.02
N TYR A 735 -2.67 -33.65 -12.29
CA TYR A 735 -3.59 -34.69 -12.70
C TYR A 735 -3.39 -35.12 -14.17
N ASP A 736 -2.58 -34.40 -14.96
CA ASP A 736 -2.39 -34.68 -16.39
C ASP A 736 -1.31 -35.73 -16.49
N ILE A 737 -0.24 -35.51 -15.74
CA ILE A 737 0.78 -36.51 -15.46
C ILE A 737 0.12 -37.78 -14.92
N PHE A 738 -0.78 -37.69 -13.94
CA PHE A 738 -1.46 -38.87 -13.39
C PHE A 738 -2.29 -39.63 -14.44
N LEU A 739 -3.08 -38.91 -15.25
CA LEU A 739 -3.86 -39.54 -16.31
C LEU A 739 -2.95 -40.16 -17.40
N ILE A 740 -1.94 -39.44 -17.86
CA ILE A 740 -0.99 -39.89 -18.90
C ILE A 740 -0.18 -41.10 -18.42
N THR A 741 0.32 -41.08 -17.18
CA THR A 741 1.09 -42.21 -16.62
C THR A 741 0.23 -43.46 -16.55
N ARG A 742 -1.06 -43.34 -16.20
CA ARG A 742 -1.99 -44.46 -16.24
C ARG A 742 -2.30 -44.93 -17.66
N ILE A 743 -2.50 -44.02 -18.61
CA ILE A 743 -2.68 -44.37 -20.04
C ILE A 743 -1.44 -45.14 -20.53
N ARG A 744 -0.25 -44.66 -20.19
CA ARG A 744 1.03 -45.30 -20.53
C ARG A 744 1.12 -46.71 -19.95
N GLU A 745 0.78 -46.88 -18.67
CA GLU A 745 0.76 -48.18 -18.00
C GLU A 745 -0.14 -49.17 -18.75
N GLU A 746 -1.32 -48.74 -19.19
CA GLU A 746 -2.28 -49.59 -19.91
C GLU A 746 -1.85 -49.90 -21.35
N VAL A 747 -1.19 -48.95 -22.04
CA VAL A 747 -0.56 -49.21 -23.35
C VAL A 747 0.59 -50.22 -23.22
N LEU A 748 1.41 -50.12 -22.17
CA LEU A 748 2.50 -51.08 -21.90
C LEU A 748 1.99 -52.49 -21.60
N LYS A 749 0.77 -52.62 -21.06
CA LYS A 749 0.06 -53.90 -20.88
C LYS A 749 -0.52 -54.47 -22.19
N GLY A 750 -0.33 -53.79 -23.33
CA GLY A 750 -0.73 -54.28 -24.66
C GLY A 750 -2.10 -53.82 -25.14
N LYS A 751 -2.77 -52.90 -24.44
CA LYS A 751 -4.04 -52.31 -24.92
C LYS A 751 -3.81 -51.35 -26.08
N SER A 752 -4.80 -51.22 -26.97
CA SER A 752 -4.79 -50.16 -27.98
C SER A 752 -4.86 -48.77 -27.31
N THR A 753 -4.40 -47.72 -27.99
CA THR A 753 -4.37 -46.37 -27.42
C THR A 753 -5.75 -45.90 -26.93
N ASN A 754 -6.81 -46.14 -27.71
CA ASN A 754 -8.16 -45.74 -27.33
C ASN A 754 -8.71 -46.56 -26.14
N GLU A 755 -8.46 -47.86 -26.11
CA GLU A 755 -8.84 -48.70 -24.96
C GLU A 755 -8.05 -48.33 -23.70
N ALA A 756 -6.78 -47.98 -23.84
CA ALA A 756 -5.95 -47.51 -22.75
C ALA A 756 -6.45 -46.17 -22.20
N ILE A 757 -6.87 -45.23 -23.07
CA ILE A 757 -7.50 -43.97 -22.67
C ILE A 757 -8.78 -44.23 -21.87
N VAL A 758 -9.70 -45.06 -22.40
CA VAL A 758 -10.96 -45.39 -21.70
C VAL A 758 -10.67 -46.05 -20.36
N SER A 759 -9.77 -47.02 -20.32
CA SER A 759 -9.43 -47.76 -19.10
C SER A 759 -8.72 -46.88 -18.06
N ALA A 760 -7.96 -45.88 -18.49
CA ALA A 760 -7.32 -44.92 -17.59
C ALA A 760 -8.39 -44.00 -16.98
N VAL A 761 -9.20 -43.34 -17.81
CA VAL A 761 -10.26 -42.43 -17.34
C VAL A 761 -11.28 -43.14 -16.45
N GLU A 762 -11.66 -44.38 -16.75
CA GLU A 762 -12.55 -45.20 -15.92
C GLU A 762 -12.02 -45.40 -14.49
N ARG A 763 -10.70 -45.53 -14.33
CA ARG A 763 -10.06 -45.79 -13.03
C ARG A 763 -9.64 -44.51 -12.31
N THR A 764 -9.15 -43.51 -13.05
CA THR A 764 -8.55 -42.30 -12.46
C THR A 764 -9.51 -41.13 -12.40
N GLY A 765 -10.49 -41.03 -13.31
CA GLY A 765 -11.42 -39.90 -13.36
C GLY A 765 -12.13 -39.68 -12.04
N GLY A 766 -12.39 -40.78 -11.33
CA GLY A 766 -12.99 -40.73 -10.02
C GLY A 766 -12.14 -40.11 -8.92
N ILE A 767 -10.83 -40.37 -8.95
CA ILE A 767 -9.85 -39.84 -8.00
C ILE A 767 -9.57 -38.39 -8.35
N ILE A 768 -9.36 -38.11 -9.65
CA ILE A 768 -9.10 -36.77 -10.20
C ILE A 768 -10.24 -35.80 -9.84
N THR A 769 -11.50 -36.23 -9.93
CA THR A 769 -12.65 -35.39 -9.56
C THR A 769 -12.61 -35.01 -8.08
N VAL A 770 -12.23 -35.95 -7.21
CA VAL A 770 -12.16 -35.70 -5.76
C VAL A 770 -10.98 -34.81 -5.41
N CYS A 771 -9.82 -35.03 -6.01
CA CYS A 771 -8.69 -34.10 -5.91
C CYS A 771 -9.09 -32.69 -6.36
N GLY A 772 -9.73 -32.56 -7.54
CA GLY A 772 -10.21 -31.28 -8.03
C GLY A 772 -11.22 -30.59 -7.11
N LEU A 773 -12.14 -31.35 -6.50
CA LEU A 773 -13.09 -30.81 -5.50
C LEU A 773 -12.39 -30.33 -4.22
N ILE A 774 -11.38 -31.04 -3.76
CA ILE A 774 -10.60 -30.69 -2.56
C ILE A 774 -9.72 -29.48 -2.84
N MET A 775 -8.90 -29.55 -3.89
CA MET A 775 -7.98 -28.49 -4.28
C MET A 775 -8.75 -27.20 -4.65
N GLY A 776 -9.74 -27.32 -5.55
CA GLY A 776 -10.56 -26.19 -5.95
C GLY A 776 -11.41 -25.67 -4.78
N GLY A 777 -12.03 -26.55 -3.99
CA GLY A 777 -12.81 -26.14 -2.82
C GLY A 777 -11.98 -25.46 -1.73
N SER A 778 -10.76 -25.95 -1.49
CA SER A 778 -9.77 -25.33 -0.59
C SER A 778 -9.37 -23.94 -1.08
N LEU A 779 -8.94 -23.80 -2.33
CA LEU A 779 -8.57 -22.49 -2.88
C LEU A 779 -9.78 -21.56 -2.94
N GLY A 780 -10.97 -22.11 -3.18
CA GLY A 780 -12.25 -21.38 -3.16
C GLY A 780 -12.63 -20.84 -1.79
N THR A 781 -12.08 -21.34 -0.68
CA THR A 781 -12.36 -20.73 0.65
C THR A 781 -11.77 -19.33 0.79
N LEU A 782 -10.80 -18.95 -0.06
CA LEU A 782 -10.31 -17.56 -0.15
C LEU A 782 -11.42 -16.57 -0.54
N MET A 783 -12.52 -17.03 -1.14
CA MET A 783 -13.72 -16.22 -1.38
C MET A 783 -14.43 -15.75 -0.11
N LEU A 784 -14.08 -16.30 1.05
CA LEU A 784 -14.59 -15.87 2.35
C LEU A 784 -13.73 -14.78 3.00
N SER A 785 -12.63 -14.38 2.34
CA SER A 785 -11.80 -13.26 2.78
C SER A 785 -12.59 -11.96 2.76
N SER A 786 -12.27 -11.10 3.71
CA SER A 786 -12.78 -9.73 3.75
C SER A 786 -12.24 -8.85 2.62
N SER A 787 -11.11 -9.22 1.98
CA SER A 787 -10.55 -8.50 0.84
C SER A 787 -11.13 -8.95 -0.50
N HIS A 788 -11.38 -8.00 -1.40
CA HIS A 788 -11.79 -8.33 -2.78
C HIS A 788 -10.68 -9.01 -3.56
N LEU A 789 -9.42 -8.67 -3.28
CA LEU A 789 -8.25 -9.32 -3.89
C LEU A 789 -8.26 -10.84 -3.68
N MET A 790 -8.38 -11.30 -2.43
CA MET A 790 -8.42 -12.73 -2.12
C MET A 790 -9.70 -13.38 -2.62
N THR A 791 -10.81 -12.64 -2.65
CA THR A 791 -12.06 -13.14 -3.21
C THR A 791 -11.96 -13.43 -4.69
N GLN A 792 -11.33 -12.54 -5.47
CA GLN A 792 -11.04 -12.76 -6.88
C GLN A 792 -10.08 -13.94 -7.08
N PHE A 793 -9.03 -14.06 -6.26
CA PHE A 793 -8.11 -15.21 -6.31
C PHE A 793 -8.84 -16.52 -6.03
N GLY A 794 -9.63 -16.58 -4.96
CA GLY A 794 -10.39 -17.78 -4.60
C GLY A 794 -11.35 -18.21 -5.70
N PHE A 795 -12.08 -17.26 -6.28
CA PHE A 795 -12.99 -17.53 -7.39
C PHE A 795 -12.22 -18.07 -8.61
N ALA A 796 -11.18 -17.36 -9.05
CA ALA A 796 -10.42 -17.75 -10.23
C ALA A 796 -9.78 -19.14 -10.04
N LEU A 797 -9.15 -19.37 -8.90
CA LEU A 797 -8.48 -20.64 -8.61
C LEU A 797 -9.46 -21.81 -8.50
N LEU A 798 -10.62 -21.61 -7.85
CA LEU A 798 -11.70 -22.60 -7.78
C LEU A 798 -12.14 -23.04 -9.17
N PHE A 799 -12.51 -22.08 -10.02
CA PHE A 799 -13.04 -22.38 -11.36
C PHE A 799 -11.98 -22.92 -12.29
N ALA A 800 -10.74 -22.45 -12.21
CA ALA A 800 -9.65 -23.01 -12.98
C ALA A 800 -9.40 -24.48 -12.66
N VAL A 801 -9.32 -24.84 -11.38
CA VAL A 801 -9.13 -26.22 -10.96
C VAL A 801 -10.33 -27.08 -11.36
N PHE A 802 -11.56 -26.56 -11.25
CA PHE A 802 -12.76 -27.31 -11.63
C PHE A 802 -12.86 -27.54 -13.14
N LEU A 803 -12.60 -26.51 -13.95
CA LEU A 803 -12.56 -26.63 -15.40
C LEU A 803 -11.49 -27.63 -15.82
N ASP A 804 -10.30 -27.56 -15.22
CA ASP A 804 -9.22 -28.50 -15.50
C ASP A 804 -9.58 -29.95 -15.09
N ALA A 805 -9.99 -30.15 -13.85
CA ALA A 805 -10.26 -31.48 -13.30
C ALA A 805 -11.48 -32.17 -13.96
N MET A 806 -12.56 -31.42 -14.21
CA MET A 806 -13.86 -31.98 -14.61
C MET A 806 -14.13 -31.86 -16.12
N VAL A 807 -13.66 -30.80 -16.78
CA VAL A 807 -13.91 -30.59 -18.21
C VAL A 807 -12.71 -31.04 -19.03
N VAL A 808 -11.53 -30.52 -18.71
CA VAL A 808 -10.33 -30.76 -19.50
C VAL A 808 -9.95 -32.25 -19.45
N ARG A 809 -9.85 -32.84 -18.27
CA ARG A 809 -9.32 -34.20 -18.12
C ARG A 809 -10.28 -35.30 -18.51
N ILE A 810 -11.57 -35.08 -18.29
CA ILE A 810 -12.60 -36.07 -18.59
C ILE A 810 -12.95 -36.06 -20.08
N PHE A 811 -12.95 -34.88 -20.71
CA PHE A 811 -13.42 -34.73 -22.10
C PHE A 811 -12.33 -34.28 -23.08
N MET A 812 -11.65 -33.16 -22.81
CA MET A 812 -10.69 -32.58 -23.75
C MET A 812 -9.46 -33.47 -23.96
N VAL A 813 -8.83 -33.96 -22.89
CA VAL A 813 -7.61 -34.78 -22.97
C VAL A 813 -7.86 -36.07 -23.74
N PRO A 814 -8.89 -36.88 -23.44
CA PRO A 814 -9.21 -38.08 -24.23
C PRO A 814 -9.50 -37.79 -25.71
N ALA A 815 -10.22 -36.70 -26.01
CA ALA A 815 -10.52 -36.29 -27.37
C ALA A 815 -9.25 -35.94 -28.17
N ILE A 816 -8.38 -35.08 -27.61
CA ILE A 816 -7.13 -34.67 -28.25
C ILE A 816 -6.19 -35.86 -28.42
N MET A 817 -6.03 -36.70 -27.38
CA MET A 817 -5.16 -37.87 -27.45
C MET A 817 -5.66 -38.90 -28.47
N SER A 818 -6.97 -39.11 -28.59
CA SER A 818 -7.56 -39.97 -29.61
C SER A 818 -7.21 -39.50 -31.03
N LEU A 819 -7.30 -38.18 -31.28
CA LEU A 819 -6.98 -37.60 -32.59
C LEU A 819 -5.48 -37.66 -32.93
N LEU A 820 -4.61 -37.46 -31.93
CA LEU A 820 -3.16 -37.54 -32.11
C LEU A 820 -2.67 -38.98 -32.33
N GLY A 821 -3.38 -39.99 -31.85
CA GLY A 821 -3.07 -41.41 -32.07
C GLY A 821 -1.63 -41.78 -31.69
N LYS A 822 -0.82 -42.17 -32.68
CA LYS A 822 0.59 -42.57 -32.46
C LYS A 822 1.52 -41.39 -32.13
N TRP A 823 1.14 -40.16 -32.50
CA TRP A 823 1.95 -38.96 -32.28
C TRP A 823 2.09 -38.60 -30.82
N ASN A 824 1.14 -39.01 -29.97
CA ASN A 824 1.23 -38.83 -28.51
C ASN A 824 2.56 -39.32 -27.93
N TRP A 825 3.16 -40.36 -28.51
CA TRP A 825 4.36 -41.00 -27.99
C TRP A 825 5.61 -40.68 -28.80
N TRP A 826 5.57 -39.63 -29.62
CA TRP A 826 6.70 -39.23 -30.45
C TRP A 826 7.83 -38.64 -29.59
N SER A 827 9.04 -39.20 -29.75
CA SER A 827 10.24 -38.71 -29.09
C SER A 827 11.49 -38.80 -29.97
N PRO A 828 12.44 -37.86 -29.80
CA PRO A 828 13.77 -37.92 -30.41
C PRO A 828 14.50 -39.22 -30.05
N ARG A 829 15.36 -39.73 -30.94
CA ARG A 829 16.02 -41.04 -30.78
C ARG A 829 16.77 -41.20 -29.46
N TRP A 830 17.36 -40.13 -28.93
CA TRP A 830 18.12 -40.10 -27.68
C TRP A 830 17.25 -40.14 -26.41
N MET A 831 15.93 -39.95 -26.53
CA MET A 831 14.99 -39.85 -25.40
C MET A 831 13.95 -40.99 -25.35
N LYS A 832 14.04 -41.98 -26.26
CA LYS A 832 13.07 -43.09 -26.34
C LYS A 832 13.11 -44.00 -25.12
N ARG A 833 12.21 -43.76 -24.16
CA ARG A 833 11.92 -44.69 -23.05
C ARG A 833 10.99 -45.84 -23.43
N ILE A 834 10.16 -45.68 -24.47
CA ILE A 834 9.17 -46.68 -24.93
C ILE A 834 9.55 -47.18 -26.34
N LYS A 835 9.81 -48.49 -26.47
CA LYS A 835 9.91 -49.17 -27.78
C LYS A 835 8.56 -49.80 -28.11
N PHE A 836 7.77 -49.17 -28.99
CA PHE A 836 6.63 -49.85 -29.59
C PHE A 836 7.14 -51.06 -30.37
N ARG A 837 6.60 -52.26 -30.08
CA ARG A 837 6.72 -53.40 -31.00
C ARG A 837 6.06 -52.98 -32.31
N ARG A 838 6.84 -52.99 -33.38
CA ARG A 838 6.38 -52.64 -34.73
C ARG A 838 5.31 -53.58 -35.21
#